data_AF-A0A7I8K4W9-F1
#
_entry.id   AF-A0A7I8K4W9-F1
#
_cell.length_a   1.000
_cell.length_b   1.000
_cell.length_c   1.000
_cell.angle_alpha   90.00
_cell.angle_beta   90.00
_cell.angle_gamma   90.00
#
_symmetry.space_group_name_H-M   'P 1'
#
loop_
_entity.id
_entity.type
_entity.pdbx_description
1 polymer ?
#
loop_
_entity_poly.entity_id
_entity_poly.type
_entity_poly.pdbx_seq_one_letter_code
_entity_poly.pdbx_strand_id
1 'polypeptide(L)'
;MHGCKADGDLDDSGFTRPMPLIGLYIASVSLVCAVLMGLDLVEGLRRRRFWFPSRFFSLNAATLTLLGVAVKLPVDINTAMPGRWDQLTKLSGTVLVCTAMGNAMPSLGVKNCAFSDTFALVILVITVIANMVTEMSTGVIYVFWSEHIIVMSIMLVLLAITISSALFVSTTKHCLGKKYDFIRGEIGDDPEISVECLERCVEKYSLMAYASNSQHVLGRSATCAASGAFCFLAVLVFVRAVTISLLGESRGFCSGESDYKWTTSVVLLSQALSIFIGTAAPVSRYLVSSRNQQMVGRSVVTVEEYWVGRLKAWRDSPLFRGVHQWSFMPRIAWYGFRWTMNTLIAAQAAVVIFCNLVSLPSVWLVLCVTTLCRMCSSLGRQRRERDLEASEVSGGGRGAASDAKELSRFVLLLEGEDQLAAPIMRSGRWETQNSFKKGRKRRPMGLVDTLREHSSVGFRRVGEFGIISSDEAHQDLPEHNSWALPTVALASIVFLIPGVECGSVRSLLRGVGEGLKYVRLVDKHLDEHGLVNASEAADILWEKVDLFGGWLFRKLHESTGVKGEVGVKEILEGLEKMGKDCMERELSRGRRGGRTCPWDWPPKALAGYYLQRIGRAIRQRDGKDLEPEGLFRWLCETIADVLGACLTNLPRVVLMECICSGEEEREEGVREAALLLGESRELLRFLEEKVEVDGHRYPHRDVRHRIDAWASRPEPDNHHI
;
A
#
# COMPACT_ATOMS: atom_id res chain seq x y z
N MET A 1 -38.00 -38.82 25.79
CA MET A 1 -37.69 -37.78 24.78
C MET A 1 -37.11 -36.59 25.53
N HIS A 2 -35.85 -36.24 25.30
CA HIS A 2 -35.31 -34.99 25.87
C HIS A 2 -35.94 -33.83 25.11
N GLY A 3 -36.72 -32.98 25.79
CA GLY A 3 -37.33 -31.78 25.20
C GLY A 3 -38.85 -31.63 25.36
N CYS A 4 -39.57 -32.65 25.82
CA CYS A 4 -40.98 -32.52 26.22
C CYS A 4 -41.13 -32.84 27.71
N LYS A 5 -41.84 -31.98 28.43
CA LYS A 5 -42.33 -32.26 29.79
C LYS A 5 -43.36 -33.39 29.74
N ALA A 6 -43.63 -33.99 30.89
CA ALA A 6 -44.51 -35.17 31.00
C ALA A 6 -45.98 -34.88 30.63
N ASP A 7 -46.37 -33.61 30.60
CA ASP A 7 -47.65 -33.06 30.16
C ASP A 7 -47.73 -32.83 28.64
N GLY A 8 -46.65 -33.11 27.89
CA GLY A 8 -46.58 -32.90 26.44
C GLY A 8 -46.15 -31.50 26.03
N ASP A 9 -45.87 -30.61 26.99
CA ASP A 9 -45.43 -29.24 26.73
C ASP A 9 -43.92 -29.20 26.44
N LEU A 10 -43.47 -28.31 25.57
CA LEU A 10 -42.05 -28.24 25.20
C LEU A 10 -41.23 -27.69 26.40
N ASP A 11 -40.12 -28.34 26.76
CA ASP A 11 -39.19 -27.83 27.75
C ASP A 11 -38.18 -26.88 27.10
N ASP A 12 -38.60 -25.63 26.90
CA ASP A 12 -37.80 -24.57 26.25
C ASP A 12 -36.57 -24.13 27.08
N SER A 13 -36.44 -24.62 28.32
CA SER A 13 -35.31 -24.29 29.20
C SER A 13 -33.97 -24.81 28.67
N GLY A 14 -33.97 -25.87 27.85
CA GLY A 14 -32.78 -26.37 27.17
C GLY A 14 -32.35 -25.50 25.99
N PHE A 15 -33.32 -24.95 25.24
CA PHE A 15 -33.09 -24.15 24.02
C PHE A 15 -32.63 -22.72 24.31
N THR A 16 -33.00 -22.15 25.45
CA THR A 16 -32.65 -20.78 25.87
C THR A 16 -31.31 -20.68 26.60
N ARG A 17 -30.78 -21.78 27.14
CA ARG A 17 -29.46 -21.84 27.82
C ARG A 17 -28.28 -21.22 27.05
N PRO A 18 -28.11 -21.40 25.73
CA PRO A 18 -27.00 -20.83 24.98
C PRO A 18 -27.18 -19.34 24.62
N MET A 19 -28.37 -18.75 24.79
CA MET A 19 -28.65 -17.37 24.34
C MET A 19 -27.73 -16.31 24.98
N PRO A 20 -27.39 -16.37 26.29
CA PRO A 20 -26.40 -15.46 26.88
C PRO A 20 -24.99 -15.59 26.25
N LEU A 21 -24.56 -16.80 25.89
CA LEU A 21 -23.27 -17.00 25.21
C LEU A 21 -23.27 -16.36 23.82
N ILE A 22 -24.40 -16.46 23.11
CA ILE A 22 -24.59 -15.77 21.82
C ILE A 22 -24.53 -14.25 22.03
N GLY A 23 -25.16 -13.73 23.09
CA GLY A 23 -25.05 -12.30 23.44
C GLY A 23 -23.61 -11.85 23.67
N LEU A 24 -22.81 -12.63 24.41
CA LEU A 24 -21.39 -12.33 24.62
C LEU A 24 -20.57 -12.38 23.31
N TYR A 25 -20.89 -13.31 22.41
CA TYR A 25 -20.29 -13.39 21.09
C TYR A 25 -20.59 -12.14 20.25
N ILE A 26 -21.86 -11.69 20.23
CA ILE A 26 -22.27 -10.46 19.53
C ILE A 26 -21.54 -9.24 20.11
N ALA A 27 -21.42 -9.14 21.43
CA ALA A 27 -20.71 -8.05 22.08
C ALA A 27 -19.22 -8.02 21.71
N SER A 28 -18.58 -9.20 21.71
CA SER A 28 -17.17 -9.35 21.34
C SER A 28 -16.92 -8.94 19.89
N VAL A 29 -17.77 -9.38 18.96
CA VAL A 29 -17.67 -9.00 17.54
C VAL A 29 -17.92 -7.51 17.34
N SER A 30 -18.85 -6.91 18.08
CA SER A 30 -19.10 -5.46 18.04
C SER A 30 -17.86 -4.67 18.46
N LEU A 31 -17.13 -5.11 19.50
CA LEU A 31 -15.85 -4.51 19.90
C LEU A 31 -14.75 -4.68 18.85
N VAL A 32 -14.69 -5.83 18.18
CA VAL A 32 -13.74 -6.03 17.05
C VAL A 32 -14.01 -5.00 15.95
N CYS A 33 -15.28 -4.76 15.60
CA CYS A 33 -15.66 -3.69 14.67
C CYS A 33 -15.19 -2.31 15.17
N ALA A 34 -15.30 -2.02 16.47
CA ALA A 34 -14.80 -0.77 17.06
C ALA A 34 -13.29 -0.61 16.90
N VAL A 35 -12.52 -1.66 17.18
CA VAL A 35 -11.06 -1.66 17.04
C VAL A 35 -10.65 -1.43 15.58
N LEU A 36 -11.27 -2.13 14.64
CA LEU A 36 -10.98 -1.96 13.21
C LEU A 36 -11.27 -0.54 12.72
N MET A 37 -12.43 0.03 13.07
CA MET A 37 -12.77 1.42 12.74
C MET A 37 -11.84 2.42 13.44
N GLY A 38 -11.43 2.14 14.68
CA GLY A 38 -10.49 2.95 15.43
C GLY A 38 -9.07 2.95 14.85
N LEU A 39 -8.60 1.82 14.33
CA LEU A 39 -7.29 1.74 13.65
C LEU A 39 -7.25 2.60 12.39
N ASP A 40 -8.34 2.61 11.60
CA ASP A 40 -8.47 3.51 10.44
C ASP A 40 -8.44 4.99 10.86
N LEU A 41 -9.07 5.34 11.99
CA LEU A 41 -9.02 6.69 12.55
C LEU A 41 -7.59 7.08 12.96
N VAL A 42 -6.88 6.21 13.69
CA VAL A 42 -5.51 6.47 14.14
C VAL A 42 -4.56 6.63 12.95
N GLU A 43 -4.70 5.80 11.92
CA GLU A 43 -3.86 5.86 10.74
C GLU A 43 -4.11 7.14 9.92
N GLY A 44 -5.38 7.54 9.77
CA GLY A 44 -5.72 8.82 9.13
C GLY A 44 -5.18 10.03 9.89
N LEU A 45 -5.26 10.05 11.23
CA LEU A 45 -4.67 11.11 12.06
C LEU A 45 -3.14 11.14 11.94
N ARG A 46 -2.50 9.96 11.99
CA ARG A 46 -1.04 9.83 11.88
C ARG A 46 -0.52 10.35 10.54
N ARG A 47 -1.23 10.07 9.45
CA ARG A 47 -0.90 10.55 8.10
C ARG A 47 -1.39 11.97 7.80
N ARG A 48 -2.14 12.60 8.71
CA ARG A 48 -2.88 13.87 8.47
C ARG A 48 -3.85 13.80 7.29
N ARG A 49 -4.37 12.60 6.99
CA ARG A 49 -5.45 12.39 6.02
C ARG A 49 -6.79 12.54 6.72
N PHE A 50 -7.30 13.77 6.74
CA PHE A 50 -8.60 14.07 7.35
C PHE A 50 -9.81 13.48 6.60
N TRP A 51 -9.58 12.89 5.42
CA TRP A 51 -10.59 12.08 4.73
C TRP A 51 -10.62 10.61 5.20
N PHE A 52 -9.71 10.19 6.08
CA PHE A 52 -9.62 8.87 6.73
C PHE A 52 -9.75 7.67 5.78
N PRO A 53 -8.65 7.06 5.31
CA PRO A 53 -8.74 5.83 4.51
C PRO A 53 -9.33 4.69 5.32
N SER A 54 -10.16 3.84 4.71
CA SER A 54 -10.64 2.59 5.32
C SER A 54 -9.84 1.41 4.79
N ARG A 55 -8.77 1.06 5.51
CA ARG A 55 -7.89 -0.06 5.20
C ARG A 55 -8.25 -1.28 6.06
N PHE A 56 -8.47 -1.06 7.35
CA PHE A 56 -8.77 -2.12 8.31
C PHE A 56 -10.26 -2.49 8.30
N PHE A 57 -11.17 -1.52 8.39
CA PHE A 57 -12.61 -1.73 8.26
C PHE A 57 -13.05 -1.51 6.80
N SER A 58 -12.50 -2.31 5.90
CA SER A 58 -12.86 -2.29 4.47
C SER A 58 -14.09 -3.15 4.20
N LEU A 59 -14.92 -2.76 3.23
CA LEU A 59 -16.05 -3.57 2.75
C LEU A 59 -15.49 -4.86 2.11
N ASN A 60 -15.66 -5.98 2.78
CA ASN A 60 -15.20 -7.29 2.32
C ASN A 60 -16.01 -8.39 3.01
N ALA A 61 -15.87 -9.63 2.54
CA ALA A 61 -16.58 -10.77 3.13
C ALA A 61 -16.36 -10.92 4.65
N ALA A 62 -15.16 -10.66 5.17
CA ALA A 62 -14.86 -10.78 6.59
C ALA A 62 -15.55 -9.67 7.43
N THR A 63 -15.51 -8.41 7.00
CA THR A 63 -16.18 -7.31 7.72
C THR A 63 -17.70 -7.38 7.60
N LEU A 64 -18.22 -7.85 6.46
CA LEU A 64 -19.65 -8.09 6.28
C LEU A 64 -20.16 -9.25 7.15
N THR A 65 -19.39 -10.32 7.31
CA THR A 65 -19.74 -11.42 8.23
C THR A 65 -19.67 -10.97 9.69
N LEU A 66 -18.62 -10.22 10.08
CA LEU A 66 -18.56 -9.60 11.41
C LEU A 66 -19.77 -8.68 11.65
N LEU A 67 -20.14 -7.86 10.67
CA LEU A 67 -21.31 -6.99 10.76
C LEU A 67 -22.60 -7.80 10.87
N GLY A 68 -22.77 -8.86 10.08
CA GLY A 68 -23.93 -9.75 10.16
C GLY A 68 -24.09 -10.39 11.55
N VAL A 69 -22.99 -10.78 12.17
CA VAL A 69 -22.99 -11.29 13.55
C VAL A 69 -23.33 -10.17 14.56
N ALA A 70 -22.71 -8.99 14.43
CA ALA A 70 -22.95 -7.86 15.32
C ALA A 70 -24.42 -7.40 15.32
N VAL A 71 -25.13 -7.63 14.21
CA VAL A 71 -26.51 -7.20 13.96
C VAL A 71 -27.49 -8.38 14.15
N LYS A 72 -27.08 -9.44 14.87
CA LYS A 72 -27.93 -10.61 15.08
C LYS A 72 -29.17 -10.32 15.93
N LEU A 73 -29.08 -9.50 16.97
CA LEU A 73 -30.24 -9.14 17.82
C LEU A 73 -31.37 -8.43 17.05
N PRO A 74 -31.11 -7.42 16.22
CA PRO A 74 -32.16 -6.81 15.39
C PRO A 74 -32.69 -7.72 14.26
N VAL A 75 -32.04 -8.85 14.00
CA VAL A 75 -32.46 -9.87 13.00
C VAL A 75 -33.22 -11.02 13.68
N ASP A 76 -33.17 -11.13 15.01
CA ASP A 76 -33.78 -12.21 15.79
C ASP A 76 -35.28 -11.95 16.05
N ILE A 77 -36.09 -12.42 15.11
CA ILE A 77 -37.55 -12.34 15.15
C ILE A 77 -38.20 -13.41 16.05
N ASN A 78 -37.45 -14.44 16.47
CA ASN A 78 -38.00 -15.62 17.14
C ASN A 78 -37.98 -15.49 18.67
N THR A 79 -37.10 -14.66 19.22
CA THR A 79 -36.98 -14.48 20.67
C THR A 79 -37.66 -13.19 21.11
N ALA A 80 -38.45 -13.27 22.18
CA ALA A 80 -39.16 -12.11 22.72
C ALA A 80 -38.17 -11.18 23.45
N MET A 81 -38.13 -9.92 23.03
CA MET A 81 -37.24 -8.89 23.58
C MET A 81 -38.01 -7.62 23.98
N PRO A 82 -38.94 -7.70 24.95
CA PRO A 82 -39.85 -6.60 25.25
C PRO A 82 -39.26 -5.56 26.22
N GLY A 83 -38.10 -5.83 26.82
CA GLY A 83 -37.47 -4.99 27.82
C GLY A 83 -36.91 -3.68 27.25
N ARG A 84 -36.77 -2.68 28.13
CA ARG A 84 -36.18 -1.37 27.79
C ARG A 84 -34.80 -1.49 27.14
N TRP A 85 -33.92 -2.23 27.79
CA TRP A 85 -32.56 -2.44 27.30
C TRP A 85 -32.56 -3.25 26.01
N ASP A 86 -33.47 -4.21 25.85
CA ASP A 86 -33.50 -5.07 24.68
C ASP A 86 -33.92 -4.30 23.41
N GLN A 87 -34.97 -3.47 23.49
CA GLN A 87 -35.37 -2.60 22.37
C GLN A 87 -34.27 -1.58 22.02
N LEU A 88 -33.60 -1.03 23.04
CA LEU A 88 -32.50 -0.10 22.82
C LEU A 88 -31.29 -0.80 22.16
N THR A 89 -31.02 -2.07 22.50
CA THR A 89 -29.99 -2.88 21.85
C THR A 89 -30.33 -3.20 20.39
N LYS A 90 -31.61 -3.45 20.07
CA LYS A 90 -32.06 -3.59 18.68
C LYS A 90 -31.84 -2.29 17.89
N LEU A 91 -32.12 -1.14 18.50
CA LEU A 91 -31.83 0.16 17.89
C LEU A 91 -30.32 0.41 17.71
N SER A 92 -29.47 0.11 18.71
CA SER A 92 -28.01 0.26 18.55
C SER A 92 -27.45 -0.63 17.44
N GLY A 93 -27.97 -1.85 17.27
CA GLY A 93 -27.58 -2.73 16.18
C GLY A 93 -27.85 -2.15 14.79
N THR A 94 -28.99 -1.48 14.60
CA THR A 94 -29.32 -0.81 13.32
C THR A 94 -28.47 0.44 13.08
N VAL A 95 -28.22 1.23 14.12
CA VAL A 95 -27.32 2.41 14.05
C VAL A 95 -25.87 2.01 13.78
N LEU A 96 -25.44 0.84 14.28
CA LEU A 96 -24.13 0.27 13.99
C LEU A 96 -23.98 -0.06 12.50
N VAL A 97 -25.03 -0.58 11.83
CA VAL A 97 -25.02 -0.80 10.37
C VAL A 97 -24.80 0.52 9.63
N CYS A 98 -25.57 1.56 9.97
CA CYS A 98 -25.39 2.89 9.37
C CYS A 98 -23.95 3.41 9.54
N THR A 99 -23.40 3.27 10.75
CA THR A 99 -22.02 3.68 11.07
C THR A 99 -20.99 2.87 10.29
N ALA A 100 -21.19 1.56 10.18
CA ALA A 100 -20.31 0.65 9.44
C ALA A 100 -20.29 1.00 7.94
N MET A 101 -21.45 1.29 7.34
CA MET A 101 -21.54 1.72 5.93
C MET A 101 -20.78 3.03 5.68
N GLY A 102 -20.94 4.02 6.57
CA GLY A 102 -20.19 5.27 6.48
C GLY A 102 -18.67 5.08 6.60
N ASN A 103 -18.21 4.17 7.45
CA ASN A 103 -16.79 3.85 7.59
C ASN A 103 -16.21 3.09 6.41
N ALA A 104 -16.94 2.07 5.95
CA ALA A 104 -16.52 1.23 4.84
C ALA A 104 -16.56 1.99 3.50
N MET A 105 -17.27 3.11 3.41
CA MET A 105 -17.48 3.86 2.16
C MET A 105 -16.19 4.09 1.33
N PRO A 106 -15.07 4.63 1.85
CA PRO A 106 -13.86 4.84 1.04
C PRO A 106 -13.21 3.56 0.51
N SER A 107 -13.51 2.39 1.10
CA SER A 107 -12.90 1.11 0.68
C SER A 107 -13.41 0.62 -0.67
N LEU A 108 -14.58 1.12 -1.11
CA LEU A 108 -15.08 0.92 -2.48
C LEU A 108 -14.06 1.39 -3.52
N GLY A 109 -13.24 2.40 -3.17
CA GLY A 109 -12.16 2.94 -4.00
C GLY A 109 -10.96 2.01 -4.19
N VAL A 110 -10.73 1.04 -3.29
CA VAL A 110 -9.54 0.15 -3.37
C VAL A 110 -9.79 -0.95 -4.38
N LYS A 111 -10.81 -1.78 -4.14
CA LYS A 111 -10.91 -3.09 -4.77
C LYS A 111 -11.63 -3.11 -6.11
N ASN A 112 -11.23 -4.02 -6.97
CA ASN A 112 -11.98 -4.38 -8.18
C ASN A 112 -13.25 -5.19 -7.89
N CYS A 113 -13.35 -5.84 -6.72
CA CYS A 113 -14.52 -6.62 -6.27
C CYS A 113 -15.65 -5.77 -5.65
N ALA A 114 -15.59 -4.44 -5.75
CA ALA A 114 -16.52 -3.52 -5.11
C ALA A 114 -18.01 -3.89 -5.36
N PHE A 115 -18.35 -4.42 -6.54
CA PHE A 115 -19.72 -4.84 -6.86
C PHE A 115 -20.22 -6.04 -6.03
N SER A 116 -19.40 -7.08 -5.87
CA SER A 116 -19.83 -8.29 -5.16
C SER A 116 -20.01 -8.02 -3.66
N ASP A 117 -19.07 -7.28 -3.07
CA ASP A 117 -19.15 -6.90 -1.66
C ASP A 117 -20.33 -5.93 -1.42
N THR A 118 -20.59 -5.01 -2.36
CA THR A 118 -21.77 -4.11 -2.29
C THR A 118 -23.07 -4.91 -2.39
N PHE A 119 -23.14 -5.94 -3.23
CA PHE A 119 -24.32 -6.79 -3.34
C PHE A 119 -24.59 -7.56 -2.05
N ALA A 120 -23.55 -8.11 -1.41
CA ALA A 120 -23.68 -8.74 -0.10
C ALA A 120 -24.15 -7.76 0.99
N LEU A 121 -23.66 -6.51 0.97
CA LEU A 121 -24.15 -5.44 1.85
C LEU A 121 -25.64 -5.14 1.61
N VAL A 122 -26.09 -5.10 0.36
CA VAL A 122 -27.51 -4.90 0.00
C VAL A 122 -28.38 -5.99 0.60
N ILE A 123 -27.98 -7.25 0.48
CA ILE A 123 -28.73 -8.38 1.06
C ILE A 123 -28.83 -8.23 2.59
N LEU A 124 -27.71 -7.93 3.25
CA LEU A 124 -27.68 -7.76 4.70
C LEU A 124 -28.63 -6.63 5.14
N VAL A 125 -28.53 -5.45 4.53
CA VAL A 125 -29.34 -4.28 4.88
C VAL A 125 -30.83 -4.52 4.64
N ILE A 126 -31.20 -5.11 3.50
CA ILE A 126 -32.60 -5.44 3.20
C ILE A 126 -33.15 -6.44 4.23
N THR A 127 -32.35 -7.44 4.62
CA THR A 127 -32.75 -8.43 5.63
C THR A 127 -33.01 -7.77 6.98
N VAL A 128 -32.11 -6.89 7.43
CA VAL A 128 -32.27 -6.16 8.70
C VAL A 128 -33.53 -5.29 8.68
N ILE A 129 -33.80 -4.59 7.57
CA ILE A 129 -34.99 -3.75 7.43
C ILE A 129 -36.27 -4.60 7.42
N ALA A 130 -36.31 -5.68 6.66
CA ALA A 130 -37.46 -6.56 6.59
C ALA A 130 -37.82 -7.11 7.97
N ASN A 131 -36.83 -7.61 8.71
CA ASN A 131 -37.03 -8.15 10.06
C ASN A 131 -37.52 -7.07 11.03
N MET A 132 -36.94 -5.87 10.99
CA MET A 132 -37.39 -4.73 11.79
C MET A 132 -38.83 -4.32 11.49
N VAL A 133 -39.23 -4.28 10.22
CA VAL A 133 -40.60 -3.98 9.81
C VAL A 133 -41.56 -5.04 10.34
N THR A 134 -41.18 -6.33 10.32
CA THR A 134 -41.96 -7.42 10.89
C THR A 134 -42.07 -7.32 12.42
N GLU A 135 -41.00 -7.01 13.13
CA GLU A 135 -41.01 -6.86 14.59
C GLU A 135 -41.83 -5.64 15.04
N MET A 136 -41.80 -4.57 14.26
CA MET A 136 -42.70 -3.44 14.47
C MET A 136 -44.14 -3.87 14.22
N SER A 137 -44.48 -4.46 13.06
CA SER A 137 -45.86 -4.81 12.72
C SER A 137 -46.50 -5.81 13.69
N THR A 138 -45.70 -6.68 14.30
CA THR A 138 -46.12 -7.63 15.33
C THR A 138 -46.24 -7.02 16.74
N GLY A 139 -45.85 -5.76 16.92
CA GLY A 139 -45.94 -5.03 18.20
C GLY A 139 -44.85 -5.39 19.21
N VAL A 140 -43.80 -6.12 18.80
CA VAL A 140 -42.67 -6.51 19.66
C VAL A 140 -41.81 -5.28 20.01
N ILE A 141 -41.64 -4.38 19.04
CA ILE A 141 -41.13 -3.02 19.26
C ILE A 141 -42.37 -2.12 19.38
N TYR A 142 -42.48 -1.29 20.41
CA TYR A 142 -43.68 -0.45 20.62
C TYR A 142 -43.38 0.93 21.21
N VAL A 143 -42.26 1.11 21.92
CA VAL A 143 -41.90 2.42 22.50
C VAL A 143 -41.10 3.28 21.53
N PHE A 144 -40.09 2.71 20.86
CA PHE A 144 -39.16 3.46 20.01
C PHE A 144 -39.49 3.43 18.51
N TRP A 145 -40.78 3.28 18.15
CA TRP A 145 -41.18 3.17 16.74
C TRP A 145 -40.70 4.35 15.89
N SER A 146 -40.77 5.57 16.43
CA SER A 146 -40.35 6.77 15.70
C SER A 146 -38.85 6.76 15.38
N GLU A 147 -38.03 6.35 16.35
CA GLU A 147 -36.58 6.26 16.22
C GLU A 147 -36.18 5.15 15.24
N HIS A 148 -36.83 3.98 15.31
CA HIS A 148 -36.60 2.88 14.37
C HIS A 148 -36.95 3.27 12.93
N ILE A 149 -38.10 3.92 12.70
CA ILE A 149 -38.50 4.38 11.35
C ILE A 149 -37.48 5.37 10.80
N ILE A 150 -37.01 6.32 11.61
CA ILE A 150 -35.99 7.30 11.19
C ILE A 150 -34.67 6.60 10.85
N VAL A 151 -34.17 5.71 11.71
CA VAL A 151 -32.89 5.01 11.49
C VAL A 151 -32.95 4.10 10.27
N MET A 152 -34.05 3.37 10.04
CA MET A 152 -34.23 2.56 8.83
C MET A 152 -34.28 3.42 7.56
N SER A 153 -34.94 4.57 7.61
CA SER A 153 -34.96 5.52 6.49
C SER A 153 -33.55 6.03 6.19
N ILE A 154 -32.77 6.36 7.23
CA ILE A 154 -31.35 6.72 7.09
C ILE A 154 -30.55 5.56 6.48
N MET A 155 -30.78 4.32 6.91
CA MET A 155 -30.10 3.13 6.41
C MET A 155 -30.35 2.90 4.91
N LEU A 156 -31.60 3.07 4.46
CA LEU A 156 -31.95 3.00 3.03
C LEU A 156 -31.27 4.08 2.20
N VAL A 157 -31.22 5.32 2.72
CA VAL A 157 -30.52 6.42 2.06
C VAL A 157 -29.03 6.13 1.97
N LEU A 158 -28.40 5.68 3.06
CA LEU A 158 -27.00 5.26 3.05
C LEU A 158 -26.74 4.12 2.06
N LEU A 159 -27.68 3.18 1.90
CA LEU A 159 -27.56 2.09 0.95
C LEU A 159 -27.57 2.60 -0.49
N ALA A 160 -28.53 3.48 -0.82
CA ALA A 160 -28.59 4.12 -2.13
C ALA A 160 -27.30 4.89 -2.45
N ILE A 161 -26.76 5.61 -1.46
CA ILE A 161 -25.49 6.34 -1.56
C ILE A 161 -24.31 5.39 -1.81
N THR A 162 -24.21 4.26 -1.10
CA THR A 162 -23.15 3.25 -1.31
C THR A 162 -23.23 2.62 -2.70
N ILE A 163 -24.42 2.24 -3.18
CA ILE A 163 -24.63 1.68 -4.52
C ILE A 163 -24.21 2.70 -5.58
N SER A 164 -24.66 3.95 -5.43
CA SER A 164 -24.33 5.06 -6.33
C SER A 164 -22.81 5.29 -6.41
N SER A 165 -22.13 5.18 -5.28
CA SER A 165 -20.69 5.37 -5.19
C SER A 165 -19.90 4.20 -5.77
N ALA A 166 -20.38 2.97 -5.64
CA ALA A 166 -19.76 1.81 -6.30
C ALA A 166 -19.79 1.96 -7.84
N LEU A 167 -20.90 2.47 -8.40
CA LEU A 167 -21.00 2.77 -9.84
C LEU A 167 -20.06 3.90 -10.26
N PHE A 168 -19.97 4.96 -9.46
CA PHE A 168 -19.09 6.11 -9.68
C PHE A 168 -17.61 5.71 -9.67
N VAL A 169 -17.14 5.02 -8.63
CA VAL A 169 -15.73 4.64 -8.46
C VAL A 169 -15.19 3.92 -9.70
N SER A 170 -15.96 2.99 -10.25
CA SER A 170 -15.50 2.22 -11.39
C SER A 170 -15.35 3.06 -12.67
N THR A 171 -16.17 4.11 -12.84
CA THR A 171 -16.02 5.07 -13.94
C THR A 171 -14.79 5.95 -13.75
N THR A 172 -14.60 6.41 -12.51
CA THR A 172 -13.48 7.27 -12.12
C THR A 172 -12.14 6.57 -12.27
N LYS A 173 -12.03 5.30 -11.84
CA LYS A 173 -10.84 4.45 -12.07
C LYS A 173 -10.45 4.41 -13.53
N HIS A 174 -11.41 4.16 -14.43
CA HIS A 174 -11.16 4.11 -15.86
C HIS A 174 -10.73 5.46 -16.45
N CYS A 175 -11.37 6.55 -16.03
CA CYS A 175 -11.05 7.90 -16.51
C CYS A 175 -9.66 8.35 -16.02
N LEU A 176 -9.37 8.18 -14.73
CA LEU A 176 -8.09 8.55 -14.12
C LEU A 176 -6.97 7.66 -14.63
N GLY A 177 -7.22 6.37 -14.87
CA GLY A 177 -6.28 5.46 -15.50
C GLY A 177 -5.86 5.95 -16.89
N LYS A 178 -6.82 6.31 -17.75
CA LYS A 178 -6.52 6.88 -19.07
C LYS A 178 -5.73 8.19 -19.00
N LYS A 179 -6.12 9.11 -18.10
CA LYS A 179 -5.38 10.38 -17.92
C LYS A 179 -3.97 10.12 -17.40
N TYR A 180 -3.80 9.16 -16.50
CA TYR A 180 -2.50 8.74 -15.98
C TYR A 180 -1.60 8.22 -17.09
N ASP A 181 -2.08 7.29 -17.92
CA ASP A 181 -1.30 6.72 -19.02
C ASP A 181 -0.94 7.78 -20.07
N PHE A 182 -1.84 8.74 -20.34
CA PHE A 182 -1.57 9.88 -21.21
C PHE A 182 -0.43 10.77 -20.69
N ILE A 183 -0.53 11.25 -19.43
CA ILE A 183 0.50 12.12 -18.84
C ILE A 183 1.82 11.36 -18.67
N ARG A 184 1.77 10.08 -18.33
CA ARG A 184 2.95 9.21 -18.27
C ARG A 184 3.67 9.18 -19.62
N GLY A 185 2.93 9.03 -20.72
CA GLY A 185 3.50 9.06 -22.08
C GLY A 185 4.20 10.38 -22.42
N GLU A 186 3.78 11.51 -21.84
CA GLU A 186 4.43 12.82 -22.03
C GLU A 186 5.75 12.97 -21.23
N ILE A 187 5.92 12.22 -20.13
CA ILE A 187 7.13 12.31 -19.28
C ILE A 187 8.33 11.60 -19.92
N GLY A 188 8.09 10.67 -20.86
CA GLY A 188 9.13 9.86 -21.51
C GLY A 188 9.72 8.78 -20.59
N ASP A 189 10.30 7.73 -21.18
CA ASP A 189 10.84 6.58 -20.43
C ASP A 189 12.29 6.78 -19.91
N ASP A 190 13.04 7.72 -20.48
CA ASP A 190 14.45 8.00 -20.12
C ASP A 190 14.63 9.48 -19.76
N PRO A 191 14.33 9.90 -18.51
CA PRO A 191 14.78 11.21 -18.03
C PRO A 191 16.30 11.20 -17.94
N GLU A 192 16.94 12.31 -18.35
CA GLU A 192 18.33 12.60 -18.03
C GLU A 192 18.50 12.56 -16.49
N ILE A 193 19.22 11.58 -15.96
CA ILE A 193 19.04 11.12 -14.57
C ILE A 193 19.95 11.88 -13.57
N SER A 194 19.83 13.20 -13.47
CA SER A 194 20.43 13.90 -12.32
C SER A 194 19.64 13.62 -11.04
N VAL A 195 20.28 13.72 -9.87
CA VAL A 195 19.59 13.54 -8.57
C VAL A 195 18.43 14.53 -8.41
N GLU A 196 18.59 15.76 -8.90
CA GLU A 196 17.56 16.79 -8.87
C GLU A 196 16.40 16.50 -9.83
N CYS A 197 16.70 15.94 -11.00
CA CYS A 197 15.69 15.47 -11.95
C CYS A 197 14.88 14.31 -11.34
N LEU A 198 15.56 13.37 -10.69
CA LEU A 198 14.94 12.23 -10.02
C LEU A 198 14.03 12.66 -8.87
N GLU A 199 14.46 13.61 -8.02
CA GLU A 199 13.61 14.21 -6.98
C GLU A 199 12.33 14.81 -7.58
N ARG A 200 12.45 15.55 -8.69
CA ARG A 200 11.31 16.16 -9.39
C ARG A 200 10.40 15.10 -10.02
N CYS A 201 10.96 14.02 -10.59
CA CYS A 201 10.19 12.92 -11.16
C CYS A 201 9.40 12.17 -10.10
N VAL A 202 10.03 11.81 -8.97
CA VAL A 202 9.33 11.18 -7.83
C VAL A 202 8.23 12.10 -7.32
N GLU A 203 8.45 13.42 -7.27
CA GLU A 203 7.42 14.37 -6.89
C GLU A 203 6.23 14.37 -7.88
N LYS A 204 6.50 14.41 -9.19
CA LYS A 204 5.47 14.33 -10.24
C LYS A 204 4.65 13.03 -10.15
N TYR A 205 5.31 11.88 -10.11
CA TYR A 205 4.65 10.57 -9.95
C TYR A 205 3.90 10.46 -8.63
N SER A 206 4.40 11.06 -7.55
CA SER A 206 3.70 11.08 -6.27
C SER A 206 2.39 11.86 -6.30
N LEU A 207 2.38 13.01 -6.98
CA LEU A 207 1.17 13.79 -7.15
C LEU A 207 0.15 13.07 -8.03
N MET A 208 0.62 12.42 -9.11
CA MET A 208 -0.24 11.62 -9.97
C MET A 208 -0.82 10.42 -9.21
N ALA A 209 -0.02 9.66 -8.46
CA ALA A 209 -0.47 8.53 -7.67
C ALA A 209 -1.46 8.97 -6.56
N TYR A 210 -1.15 10.05 -5.84
CA TYR A 210 -2.01 10.58 -4.79
C TYR A 210 -3.36 11.08 -5.34
N ALA A 211 -3.35 11.81 -6.47
CA ALA A 211 -4.56 12.35 -7.08
C ALA A 211 -5.41 11.27 -7.78
N SER A 212 -4.77 10.23 -8.34
CA SER A 212 -5.45 9.09 -8.96
C SER A 212 -6.02 8.09 -7.96
N ASN A 213 -5.64 8.14 -6.69
CA ASN A 213 -6.17 7.22 -5.69
C ASN A 213 -7.71 7.38 -5.58
N SER A 214 -8.42 6.35 -6.06
CA SER A 214 -9.88 6.29 -6.06
C SER A 214 -10.50 6.39 -4.66
N GLN A 215 -9.82 5.95 -3.60
CA GLN A 215 -10.27 6.18 -2.23
C GLN A 215 -10.26 7.66 -1.86
N HIS A 216 -9.21 8.39 -2.26
CA HIS A 216 -9.09 9.82 -1.99
C HIS A 216 -10.16 10.59 -2.76
N VAL A 217 -10.38 10.23 -4.02
CA VAL A 217 -11.43 10.80 -4.87
C VAL A 217 -12.82 10.54 -4.30
N LEU A 218 -13.09 9.33 -3.82
CA LEU A 218 -14.35 9.03 -3.14
C LEU A 218 -14.46 9.74 -1.78
N GLY A 219 -13.38 9.84 -1.02
CA GLY A 219 -13.35 10.50 0.30
C GLY A 219 -13.69 11.99 0.25
N ARG A 220 -13.41 12.66 -0.88
CA ARG A 220 -13.74 14.08 -1.12
C ARG A 220 -15.03 14.30 -1.92
N SER A 221 -15.76 13.23 -2.24
CA SER A 221 -17.02 13.31 -2.97
C SER A 221 -18.19 13.77 -2.09
N ALA A 222 -19.26 14.25 -2.72
CA ALA A 222 -20.49 14.63 -2.03
C ALA A 222 -21.22 13.43 -1.40
N THR A 223 -21.12 12.25 -2.01
CA THR A 223 -21.75 11.02 -1.48
C THR A 223 -21.12 10.59 -0.16
N CYS A 224 -19.80 10.67 -0.04
CA CYS A 224 -19.08 10.36 1.20
C CYS A 224 -19.29 11.42 2.29
N ALA A 225 -19.49 12.69 1.91
CA ALA A 225 -19.86 13.74 2.86
C ALA A 225 -21.28 13.55 3.39
N ALA A 226 -22.24 13.31 2.50
CA ALA A 226 -23.63 13.05 2.86
C ALA A 226 -23.75 11.81 3.77
N SER A 227 -23.00 10.74 3.49
CA SER A 227 -22.99 9.55 4.36
C SER A 227 -22.49 9.88 5.77
N GLY A 228 -21.49 10.76 5.92
CA GLY A 228 -21.05 11.28 7.21
C GLY A 228 -22.13 12.05 7.97
N ALA A 229 -22.90 12.89 7.28
CA ALA A 229 -24.03 13.61 7.86
C ALA A 229 -25.13 12.65 8.36
N PHE A 230 -25.49 11.66 7.55
CA PHE A 230 -26.48 10.65 7.90
C PHE A 230 -26.02 9.75 9.05
N CYS A 231 -24.74 9.39 9.11
CA CYS A 231 -24.17 8.70 10.27
C CYS A 231 -24.29 9.54 11.54
N PHE A 232 -24.00 10.85 11.47
CA PHE A 232 -24.16 11.74 12.61
C PHE A 232 -25.62 11.86 13.06
N LEU A 233 -26.57 11.99 12.12
CA LEU A 233 -28.00 12.00 12.42
C LEU A 233 -28.44 10.70 13.10
N ALA A 234 -27.96 9.53 12.65
CA ALA A 234 -28.26 8.25 13.28
C ALA A 234 -27.76 8.20 14.74
N VAL A 235 -26.58 8.76 15.03
CA VAL A 235 -26.08 8.89 16.41
C VAL A 235 -26.94 9.81 17.25
N LEU A 236 -27.40 10.95 16.71
CA LEU A 236 -28.27 11.86 17.45
C LEU A 236 -29.60 11.19 17.82
N VAL A 237 -30.17 10.39 16.91
CA VAL A 237 -31.37 9.58 17.19
C VAL A 237 -31.08 8.55 18.27
N PHE A 238 -29.95 7.86 18.20
CA PHE A 238 -29.53 6.90 19.22
C PHE A 238 -29.34 7.56 20.60
N VAL A 239 -28.62 8.67 20.68
CA VAL A 239 -28.40 9.42 21.93
C VAL A 239 -29.72 9.87 22.52
N ARG A 240 -30.65 10.36 21.69
CA ARG A 240 -32.01 10.70 22.13
C ARG A 240 -32.74 9.48 22.71
N ALA A 241 -32.68 8.32 22.07
CA ALA A 241 -33.30 7.10 22.59
C ALA A 241 -32.69 6.67 23.93
N VAL A 242 -31.37 6.78 24.08
CA VAL A 242 -30.65 6.50 25.32
C VAL A 242 -31.06 7.48 26.42
N THR A 243 -31.15 8.78 26.14
CA THR A 243 -31.53 9.78 27.16
C THR A 243 -32.97 9.60 27.61
N ILE A 244 -33.91 9.30 26.70
CA ILE A 244 -35.30 8.94 27.05
C ILE A 244 -35.31 7.68 27.92
N SER A 245 -34.49 6.68 27.59
CA SER A 245 -34.37 5.43 28.36
C SER A 245 -33.77 5.63 29.75
N LEU A 246 -32.90 6.62 29.96
CA LEU A 246 -32.28 6.90 31.26
C LEU A 246 -33.14 7.82 32.12
N LEU A 247 -33.83 8.80 31.53
CA LEU A 247 -34.59 9.84 32.23
C LEU A 247 -36.09 9.51 32.38
N GLY A 248 -36.64 8.62 31.56
CA GLY A 248 -38.07 8.29 31.55
C GLY A 248 -38.48 7.31 32.65
N GLU A 249 -39.62 7.57 33.29
CA GLU A 249 -40.32 6.59 34.14
C GLU A 249 -40.60 5.29 33.34
N SER A 250 -40.59 4.14 34.01
CA SER A 250 -40.77 2.81 33.41
C SER A 250 -42.17 2.54 32.80
N ARG A 251 -43.03 3.56 32.67
CA ARG A 251 -44.47 3.47 32.40
C ARG A 251 -44.89 3.01 31.00
N GLY A 252 -43.98 2.38 30.25
CA GLY A 252 -44.28 1.88 28.92
C GLY A 252 -43.46 0.67 28.50
N PHE A 253 -42.86 -0.08 29.44
CA PHE A 253 -42.13 -1.32 29.10
C PHE A 253 -42.73 -2.52 29.84
N CYS A 254 -42.85 -3.66 29.16
CA CYS A 254 -43.27 -4.92 29.76
C CYS A 254 -42.17 -5.46 30.70
N SER A 255 -42.57 -5.97 31.86
CA SER A 255 -41.70 -6.64 32.82
C SER A 255 -41.48 -8.11 32.43
N GLY A 256 -40.70 -8.34 31.37
CA GLY A 256 -40.25 -9.68 30.96
C GLY A 256 -38.74 -9.71 30.75
N GLU A 257 -38.07 -10.75 31.24
CA GLU A 257 -36.66 -10.98 30.94
C GLU A 257 -36.50 -11.56 29.53
N SER A 258 -35.60 -10.98 28.73
CA SER A 258 -35.17 -11.57 27.45
C SER A 258 -34.38 -12.86 27.68
N ASP A 259 -34.46 -13.81 26.74
CA ASP A 259 -33.65 -15.04 26.75
C ASP A 259 -32.14 -14.76 26.80
N TYR A 260 -31.72 -13.58 26.33
CA TYR A 260 -30.34 -13.12 26.38
C TYR A 260 -29.93 -12.55 27.76
N LYS A 261 -30.87 -12.31 28.67
CA LYS A 261 -30.64 -11.84 30.06
C LYS A 261 -29.74 -10.59 30.11
N TRP A 262 -28.85 -10.50 31.10
CA TRP A 262 -27.90 -9.39 31.30
C TRP A 262 -26.97 -9.11 30.09
N THR A 263 -26.81 -10.09 29.19
CA THR A 263 -25.91 -9.92 28.04
C THR A 263 -26.44 -8.91 27.03
N THR A 264 -27.74 -8.61 27.00
CA THR A 264 -28.29 -7.54 26.14
C THR A 264 -27.71 -6.17 26.51
N SER A 265 -27.46 -5.93 27.79
CA SER A 265 -26.83 -4.69 28.28
C SER A 265 -25.35 -4.60 27.90
N VAL A 266 -24.63 -5.73 27.91
CA VAL A 266 -23.23 -5.79 27.46
C VAL A 266 -23.14 -5.53 25.95
N VAL A 267 -24.06 -6.13 25.17
CA VAL A 267 -24.13 -5.88 23.73
C VAL A 267 -24.40 -4.40 23.47
N LEU A 268 -25.37 -3.79 24.16
CA LEU A 268 -25.65 -2.36 24.02
C LEU A 268 -24.41 -1.50 24.27
N LEU A 269 -23.68 -1.76 25.36
CA LEU A 269 -22.48 -1.00 25.71
C LEU A 269 -21.40 -1.15 24.63
N SER A 270 -21.17 -2.38 24.16
CA SER A 270 -20.20 -2.65 23.10
C SER A 270 -20.56 -1.95 21.78
N GLN A 271 -21.82 -2.02 21.35
CA GLN A 271 -22.29 -1.38 20.13
C GLN A 271 -22.26 0.14 20.25
N ALA A 272 -22.62 0.71 21.40
CA ALA A 272 -22.51 2.14 21.65
C ALA A 272 -21.07 2.63 21.48
N LEU A 273 -20.08 1.92 22.05
CA LEU A 273 -18.66 2.24 21.87
C LEU A 273 -18.26 2.18 20.39
N SER A 274 -18.68 1.13 19.66
CA SER A 274 -18.42 1.00 18.22
C SER A 274 -19.03 2.13 17.41
N ILE A 275 -20.24 2.59 17.76
CA ILE A 275 -20.93 3.70 17.11
C ILE A 275 -20.16 5.02 17.32
N PHE A 276 -19.75 5.33 18.56
CA PHE A 276 -19.02 6.58 18.85
C PHE A 276 -17.65 6.61 18.18
N ILE A 277 -16.88 5.52 18.26
CA ILE A 277 -15.57 5.42 17.60
C ILE A 277 -15.76 5.47 16.08
N GLY A 278 -16.71 4.71 15.54
CA GLY A 278 -16.97 4.62 14.11
C GLY A 278 -17.43 5.95 13.52
N THR A 279 -18.26 6.73 14.18
CA THR A 279 -18.78 7.98 13.59
C THR A 279 -17.75 9.11 13.48
N ALA A 280 -16.63 9.04 14.19
CA ALA A 280 -15.58 10.06 14.14
C ALA A 280 -15.01 10.26 12.72
N ALA A 281 -14.74 9.18 11.97
CA ALA A 281 -14.18 9.28 10.63
C ALA A 281 -15.17 9.84 9.60
N PRO A 282 -16.42 9.32 9.46
CA PRO A 282 -17.43 9.91 8.57
C PRO A 282 -17.75 11.37 8.87
N VAL A 283 -17.86 11.76 10.16
CA VAL A 283 -18.09 13.17 10.55
C VAL A 283 -16.92 14.06 10.12
N SER A 284 -15.69 13.58 10.30
CA SER A 284 -14.52 14.35 9.86
C SER A 284 -14.49 14.56 8.35
N ARG A 285 -14.87 13.55 7.56
CA ARG A 285 -15.02 13.67 6.08
C ARG A 285 -16.07 14.70 5.71
N TYR A 286 -17.20 14.69 6.39
CA TYR A 286 -18.27 15.66 6.21
C TYR A 286 -17.77 17.11 6.44
N LEU A 287 -17.00 17.34 7.51
CA LEU A 287 -16.42 18.65 7.82
C LEU A 287 -15.33 19.10 6.83
N VAL A 288 -14.54 18.18 6.28
CA VAL A 288 -13.50 18.49 5.28
C VAL A 288 -14.14 18.80 3.93
N SER A 289 -15.12 18.01 3.52
CA SER A 289 -15.80 18.18 2.23
C SER A 289 -16.58 19.49 2.17
N SER A 290 -17.27 19.86 3.26
CA SER A 290 -18.00 21.13 3.35
C SER A 290 -17.10 22.35 3.17
N ARG A 291 -15.90 22.32 3.78
CA ARG A 291 -14.87 23.35 3.61
C ARG A 291 -14.40 23.44 2.15
N ASN A 292 -14.24 22.29 1.48
CA ASN A 292 -13.81 22.24 0.09
C ASN A 292 -14.90 22.75 -0.87
N GLN A 293 -16.16 22.41 -0.64
CA GLN A 293 -17.29 22.92 -1.43
C GLN A 293 -17.46 24.44 -1.33
N GLN A 294 -17.18 25.02 -0.17
CA GLN A 294 -17.17 26.47 0.02
C GLN A 294 -16.13 27.17 -0.86
N MET A 295 -14.99 26.52 -1.12
CA MET A 295 -13.98 27.06 -2.04
C MET A 295 -14.50 26.98 -3.48
N VAL A 296 -14.95 25.80 -3.92
CA VAL A 296 -15.22 25.47 -5.33
C VAL A 296 -16.40 26.27 -5.94
N GLY A 297 -17.34 26.80 -5.15
CA GLY A 297 -18.48 27.57 -5.69
C GLY A 297 -19.32 26.78 -6.70
N ARG A 298 -19.41 25.46 -6.50
CA ARG A 298 -19.97 24.49 -7.46
C ARG A 298 -21.49 24.70 -7.61
N SER A 299 -22.01 24.63 -8.84
CA SER A 299 -23.45 24.56 -9.07
C SER A 299 -24.00 23.25 -8.56
N VAL A 300 -24.86 23.32 -7.54
CA VAL A 300 -25.42 22.17 -6.80
C VAL A 300 -26.20 21.19 -7.70
N VAL A 301 -26.73 21.70 -8.83
CA VAL A 301 -27.69 21.01 -9.70
C VAL A 301 -27.04 20.32 -10.90
N THR A 302 -25.79 20.65 -11.24
CA THR A 302 -25.11 20.05 -12.39
C THR A 302 -24.51 18.70 -12.00
N VAL A 303 -24.97 17.63 -12.66
CA VAL A 303 -24.39 16.30 -12.51
C VAL A 303 -23.33 16.11 -13.59
N GLU A 304 -22.08 15.95 -13.17
CA GLU A 304 -20.97 15.74 -14.10
C GLU A 304 -21.06 14.37 -14.79
N GLU A 305 -20.52 14.28 -16.00
CA GLU A 305 -20.70 13.10 -16.85
C GLU A 305 -20.10 11.83 -16.23
N TYR A 306 -19.03 11.97 -15.45
CA TYR A 306 -18.36 10.85 -14.79
C TYR A 306 -19.25 10.11 -13.77
N TRP A 307 -20.29 10.74 -13.21
CA TRP A 307 -21.22 10.09 -12.27
C TRP A 307 -22.15 9.07 -12.94
N VAL A 308 -22.44 9.29 -14.22
CA VAL A 308 -23.43 8.53 -15.01
C VAL A 308 -22.74 7.74 -16.13
N GLY A 309 -21.45 7.99 -16.38
CA GLY A 309 -20.70 7.47 -17.52
C GLY A 309 -20.77 5.95 -17.69
N ARG A 310 -20.64 5.15 -16.62
CA ARG A 310 -20.76 3.68 -16.71
C ARG A 310 -22.16 3.20 -17.06
N LEU A 311 -23.21 3.84 -16.54
CA LEU A 311 -24.59 3.50 -16.89
C LEU A 311 -24.90 3.87 -18.36
N LYS A 312 -24.40 5.01 -18.84
CA LYS A 312 -24.43 5.36 -20.26
C LYS A 312 -23.68 4.32 -21.11
N ALA A 313 -22.48 3.93 -20.69
CA ALA A 313 -21.69 2.93 -21.39
C ALA A 313 -22.40 1.56 -21.46
N TRP A 314 -23.05 1.10 -20.39
CA TRP A 314 -23.86 -0.12 -20.39
C TRP A 314 -25.08 -0.03 -21.29
N ARG A 315 -25.79 1.11 -21.24
CA ARG A 315 -26.92 1.38 -22.14
C ARG A 315 -26.50 1.33 -23.61
N ASP A 316 -25.30 1.83 -23.92
CA ASP A 316 -24.81 1.98 -25.29
C ASP A 316 -23.93 0.80 -25.77
N SER A 317 -23.65 -0.18 -24.88
CA SER A 317 -22.75 -1.32 -25.13
C SER A 317 -23.21 -2.25 -26.26
N PRO A 318 -22.29 -2.76 -27.09
CA PRO A 318 -22.61 -3.63 -28.22
C PRO A 318 -22.99 -5.06 -27.80
N LEU A 319 -22.75 -5.47 -26.55
CA LEU A 319 -23.15 -6.80 -26.02
C LEU A 319 -24.65 -7.09 -26.22
N PHE A 320 -25.50 -6.05 -26.26
CA PHE A 320 -26.93 -6.18 -26.57
C PHE A 320 -27.29 -5.88 -28.04
N ARG A 321 -26.36 -5.33 -28.84
CA ARG A 321 -26.50 -5.26 -30.31
C ARG A 321 -26.18 -6.60 -30.98
N GLY A 322 -25.26 -7.38 -30.41
CA GLY A 322 -24.97 -8.76 -30.84
C GLY A 322 -26.11 -9.76 -30.59
N VAL A 323 -27.07 -9.39 -29.73
CA VAL A 323 -28.29 -10.19 -29.48
C VAL A 323 -29.25 -10.19 -30.68
N HIS A 324 -28.99 -9.40 -31.73
CA HIS A 324 -29.71 -9.52 -33.00
C HIS A 324 -29.51 -10.88 -33.68
N GLN A 325 -28.49 -11.65 -33.28
CA GLN A 325 -28.22 -13.00 -33.80
C GLN A 325 -28.90 -14.11 -33.00
N TRP A 326 -29.46 -13.81 -31.82
CA TRP A 326 -30.33 -14.73 -31.08
C TRP A 326 -31.78 -14.43 -31.49
N SER A 327 -32.29 -15.23 -32.43
CA SER A 327 -33.58 -15.10 -33.14
C SER A 327 -34.86 -15.06 -32.27
N PHE A 328 -34.76 -14.84 -30.94
CA PHE A 328 -35.87 -14.98 -29.99
C PHE A 328 -35.96 -13.90 -28.90
N MET A 329 -35.09 -12.88 -28.88
CA MET A 329 -35.27 -11.74 -27.95
C MET A 329 -36.24 -10.70 -28.55
N PRO A 330 -37.44 -10.49 -27.98
CA PRO A 330 -38.41 -9.56 -28.54
C PRO A 330 -37.93 -8.12 -28.36
N ARG A 331 -38.24 -7.23 -29.32
CA ARG A 331 -38.00 -5.77 -29.24
C ARG A 331 -38.40 -5.17 -27.88
N ILE A 332 -39.41 -5.76 -27.23
CA ILE A 332 -39.92 -5.43 -25.89
C ILE A 332 -38.84 -5.55 -24.80
N ALA A 333 -38.02 -6.59 -24.82
CA ALA A 333 -36.94 -6.78 -23.84
C ALA A 333 -35.85 -5.69 -24.00
N TRP A 334 -35.58 -5.27 -25.24
CA TRP A 334 -34.65 -4.17 -25.53
C TRP A 334 -35.22 -2.81 -25.10
N TYR A 335 -36.50 -2.54 -25.37
CA TYR A 335 -37.17 -1.32 -24.87
C TYR A 335 -37.22 -1.30 -23.34
N GLY A 336 -37.52 -2.44 -22.70
CA GLY A 336 -37.50 -2.60 -21.25
C GLY A 336 -36.11 -2.35 -20.65
N PHE A 337 -35.06 -2.95 -21.21
CA PHE A 337 -33.69 -2.71 -20.79
C PHE A 337 -33.29 -1.23 -20.91
N ARG A 338 -33.58 -0.61 -22.06
CA ARG A 338 -33.27 0.81 -22.27
C ARG A 338 -34.04 1.71 -21.32
N TRP A 339 -35.29 1.39 -21.02
CA TRP A 339 -36.09 2.07 -20.00
C TRP A 339 -35.45 1.91 -18.61
N THR A 340 -35.08 0.69 -18.21
CA THR A 340 -34.40 0.45 -16.92
C THR A 340 -33.05 1.17 -16.79
N MET A 341 -32.27 1.25 -17.87
CA MET A 341 -31.01 2.00 -17.85
C MET A 341 -31.25 3.50 -17.73
N ASN A 342 -32.26 4.04 -18.42
CA ASN A 342 -32.62 5.44 -18.30
C ASN A 342 -33.15 5.79 -16.89
N THR A 343 -33.93 4.90 -16.25
CA THR A 343 -34.39 5.10 -14.88
C THR A 343 -33.24 5.02 -13.88
N LEU A 344 -32.29 4.10 -14.06
CA LEU A 344 -31.07 4.02 -13.24
C LEU A 344 -30.19 5.27 -13.41
N ILE A 345 -30.06 5.79 -14.64
CA ILE A 345 -29.33 7.05 -14.92
C ILE A 345 -30.00 8.22 -14.18
N ALA A 346 -31.33 8.33 -14.27
CA ALA A 346 -32.08 9.38 -13.59
C ALA A 346 -31.98 9.23 -12.06
N ALA A 347 -32.06 8.01 -11.53
CA ALA A 347 -31.90 7.72 -10.11
C ALA A 347 -30.48 8.07 -9.61
N GLN A 348 -29.45 7.70 -10.36
CA GLN A 348 -28.05 8.04 -10.05
C GLN A 348 -27.86 9.56 -9.99
N ALA A 349 -28.37 10.28 -10.98
CA ALA A 349 -28.34 11.74 -11.00
C ALA A 349 -29.09 12.35 -9.80
N ALA A 350 -30.28 11.84 -9.48
CA ALA A 350 -31.07 12.28 -8.34
C ALA A 350 -30.35 12.07 -7.00
N VAL A 351 -29.69 10.92 -6.80
CA VAL A 351 -28.90 10.64 -5.60
C VAL A 351 -27.74 11.63 -5.46
N VAL A 352 -27.02 11.93 -6.54
CA VAL A 352 -25.91 12.89 -6.52
C VAL A 352 -26.40 14.30 -6.18
N ILE A 353 -27.48 14.75 -6.82
CA ILE A 353 -28.11 16.06 -6.53
C ILE A 353 -28.55 16.11 -5.06
N PHE A 354 -29.19 15.05 -4.56
CA PHE A 354 -29.60 14.95 -3.16
C PHE A 354 -28.41 15.02 -2.20
N CYS A 355 -27.31 14.30 -2.49
CA CYS A 355 -26.09 14.36 -1.67
C CYS A 355 -25.46 15.75 -1.66
N ASN A 356 -25.46 16.44 -2.81
CA ASN A 356 -25.02 17.84 -2.90
C ASN A 356 -25.88 18.75 -2.04
N LEU A 357 -27.22 18.61 -2.09
CA LEU A 357 -28.16 19.39 -1.28
C LEU A 357 -27.97 19.15 0.22
N VAL A 358 -27.84 17.89 0.65
CA VAL A 358 -27.57 17.52 2.06
C VAL A 358 -26.23 18.06 2.56
N SER A 359 -25.29 18.31 1.65
CA SER A 359 -24.00 18.93 1.97
C SER A 359 -24.10 20.46 2.13
N LEU A 360 -25.19 21.14 1.75
CA LEU A 360 -25.30 22.61 1.89
C LEU A 360 -25.49 23.12 3.32
N PRO A 361 -26.35 22.51 4.18
CA PRO A 361 -26.48 22.91 5.59
C PRO A 361 -25.15 22.83 6.35
N SER A 362 -24.24 21.97 5.89
CA SER A 362 -22.89 21.80 6.44
C SER A 362 -22.02 23.04 6.27
N VAL A 363 -22.20 23.79 5.18
CA VAL A 363 -21.47 25.04 4.91
C VAL A 363 -21.87 26.08 5.95
N TRP A 364 -23.15 26.14 6.30
CA TRP A 364 -23.66 27.00 7.37
C TRP A 364 -23.15 26.59 8.75
N LEU A 365 -23.13 25.29 9.05
CA LEU A 365 -22.67 24.77 10.35
C LEU A 365 -21.16 24.99 10.54
N VAL A 366 -20.34 24.75 9.51
CA VAL A 366 -18.90 25.05 9.53
C VAL A 366 -18.63 26.55 9.49
N LEU A 367 -19.42 27.35 8.79
CA LEU A 367 -19.33 28.81 8.85
C LEU A 367 -19.60 29.29 10.28
N CYS A 368 -20.66 28.82 10.94
CA CYS A 368 -20.98 29.13 12.33
C CYS A 368 -19.89 28.66 13.31
N VAL A 369 -19.40 27.43 13.18
CA VAL A 369 -18.33 26.92 14.07
C VAL A 369 -17.01 27.65 13.81
N THR A 370 -16.67 27.97 12.57
CA THR A 370 -15.42 28.71 12.27
C THR A 370 -15.52 30.19 12.62
N THR A 371 -16.70 30.81 12.61
CA THR A 371 -16.90 32.17 13.12
C THR A 371 -16.89 32.19 14.64
N LEU A 372 -17.52 31.21 15.31
CA LEU A 372 -17.44 31.02 16.76
C LEU A 372 -16.00 30.73 17.22
N CYS A 373 -15.28 29.84 16.54
CA CYS A 373 -13.86 29.58 16.80
C CYS A 373 -12.96 30.77 16.46
N ARG A 374 -13.27 31.57 15.42
CA ARG A 374 -12.57 32.83 15.14
C ARG A 374 -12.84 33.88 16.22
N MET A 375 -14.06 33.96 16.76
CA MET A 375 -14.38 34.79 17.92
C MET A 375 -13.70 34.30 19.21
N CYS A 376 -13.59 33.00 19.44
CA CYS A 376 -12.88 32.45 20.60
C CYS A 376 -11.36 32.59 20.46
N SER A 377 -10.81 32.47 19.25
CA SER A 377 -9.38 32.60 18.99
C SER A 377 -8.92 34.05 18.83
N SER A 378 -9.80 35.00 18.48
CA SER A 378 -9.45 36.43 18.43
C SER A 378 -9.04 36.97 19.80
N LEU A 379 -9.56 36.40 20.89
CA LEU A 379 -9.12 36.67 22.27
C LEU A 379 -7.69 36.20 22.57
N GLY A 380 -7.14 35.25 21.80
CA GLY A 380 -5.76 34.76 21.97
C GLY A 380 -4.77 35.18 20.87
N ARG A 381 -5.26 35.72 19.74
CA ARG A 381 -4.49 35.89 18.50
C ARG A 381 -3.92 37.29 18.28
N GLN A 382 -4.45 38.31 18.96
CA GLN A 382 -3.92 39.69 18.95
C GLN A 382 -2.47 39.80 19.49
N ARG A 383 -1.96 38.75 20.15
CA ARG A 383 -0.58 38.68 20.65
C ARG A 383 0.41 38.05 19.66
N ARG A 384 -0.02 37.33 18.62
CA ARG A 384 0.85 36.53 17.74
C ARG A 384 1.07 37.14 16.35
N GLU A 385 0.17 38.03 15.91
CA GLU A 385 0.27 38.70 14.60
C GLU A 385 1.33 39.81 14.55
N ARG A 386 1.74 40.36 15.72
CA ARG A 386 2.85 41.33 15.80
C ARG A 386 4.26 40.74 15.60
N ASP A 387 4.43 39.42 15.72
CA ASP A 387 5.75 38.76 15.59
C ASP A 387 6.01 38.18 14.19
N LEU A 388 4.97 38.03 13.35
CA LEU A 388 5.06 37.40 12.02
C LEU A 388 5.25 38.40 10.87
N GLU A 389 4.75 39.63 11.00
CA GLU A 389 4.93 40.70 10.00
C GLU A 389 6.41 41.18 9.90
N ALA A 390 7.25 40.84 10.88
CA ALA A 390 8.68 41.13 10.84
C ALA A 390 9.52 40.12 10.01
N SER A 391 8.95 38.98 9.57
CA SER A 391 9.69 37.92 8.86
C SER A 391 9.32 37.73 7.38
N GLU A 392 8.26 38.35 6.87
CA GLU A 392 7.81 38.15 5.47
C GLU A 392 8.47 39.08 4.42
N VAL A 393 9.41 39.95 4.82
CA VAL A 393 10.08 40.89 3.89
C VAL A 393 11.31 40.28 3.18
N SER A 394 11.64 39.00 3.36
CA SER A 394 12.81 38.42 2.68
C SER A 394 12.60 36.99 2.17
N GLY A 395 12.36 36.85 0.86
CA GLY A 395 12.76 35.65 0.11
C GLY A 395 11.78 35.09 -0.94
N GLY A 396 11.99 35.44 -2.23
CA GLY A 396 11.87 34.47 -3.34
C GLY A 396 10.51 34.22 -4.03
N GLY A 397 9.72 35.25 -4.35
CA GLY A 397 8.36 35.08 -4.90
C GLY A 397 8.18 34.64 -6.36
N ARG A 398 9.23 34.62 -7.22
CA ARG A 398 9.06 34.37 -8.68
C ARG A 398 9.28 32.92 -9.12
N GLY A 399 10.17 32.17 -8.47
CA GLY A 399 10.48 30.77 -8.83
C GLY A 399 9.44 29.77 -8.33
N ALA A 400 8.97 29.94 -7.09
CA ALA A 400 7.99 29.04 -6.46
C ALA A 400 6.61 29.05 -7.15
N ALA A 401 6.21 30.19 -7.74
CA ALA A 401 4.97 30.32 -8.48
C ALA A 401 5.01 29.58 -9.84
N SER A 402 6.17 29.55 -10.49
CA SER A 402 6.37 28.82 -11.75
C SER A 402 6.37 27.30 -11.51
N ASP A 403 7.08 26.85 -10.47
CA ASP A 403 7.16 25.44 -10.07
C ASP A 403 5.77 24.89 -9.70
N ALA A 404 4.99 25.64 -8.91
CA ALA A 404 3.62 25.28 -8.56
C ALA A 404 2.68 25.13 -9.79
N LYS A 405 2.89 25.92 -10.84
CA LYS A 405 2.10 25.88 -12.08
C LYS A 405 2.49 24.70 -12.99
N GLU A 406 3.75 24.27 -12.95
CA GLU A 406 4.18 23.04 -13.63
C GLU A 406 3.62 21.81 -12.90
N LEU A 407 3.76 21.77 -11.57
CA LEU A 407 3.28 20.66 -10.75
C LEU A 407 1.76 20.50 -10.75
N SER A 408 1.00 21.58 -10.93
CA SER A 408 -0.47 21.50 -11.01
C SER A 408 -0.97 20.65 -12.19
N ARG A 409 -0.17 20.48 -13.26
CA ARG A 409 -0.52 19.63 -14.40
C ARG A 409 -0.51 18.14 -14.07
N PHE A 410 0.28 17.75 -13.07
CA PHE A 410 0.41 16.36 -12.61
C PHE A 410 -0.63 15.98 -11.55
N VAL A 411 -1.45 16.95 -11.10
CA VAL A 411 -2.60 16.67 -10.24
C VAL A 411 -3.76 16.24 -11.12
N LEU A 412 -4.07 14.95 -11.09
CA LEU A 412 -5.19 14.37 -11.84
C LEU A 412 -6.53 14.80 -11.23
N LEU A 413 -7.18 15.78 -11.84
CA LEU A 413 -8.47 16.33 -11.42
C LEU A 413 -9.63 15.79 -12.28
N LEU A 414 -10.80 15.62 -11.66
CA LEU A 414 -12.05 15.41 -12.38
C LEU A 414 -12.67 16.76 -12.79
N GLU A 415 -13.66 16.70 -13.66
CA GLU A 415 -14.36 17.90 -14.15
C GLU A 415 -14.95 18.72 -12.98
N GLY A 416 -14.71 20.03 -12.97
CA GLY A 416 -15.19 20.96 -11.93
C GLY A 416 -14.35 21.00 -10.64
N GLU A 417 -13.11 20.51 -10.65
CA GLU A 417 -12.25 20.40 -9.45
C GLU A 417 -11.01 21.29 -9.48
N ASP A 418 -10.94 22.25 -10.38
CA ASP A 418 -9.74 23.08 -10.62
C ASP A 418 -9.22 23.77 -9.35
N GLN A 419 -10.13 24.13 -8.45
CA GLN A 419 -9.79 24.80 -7.19
C GLN A 419 -9.24 23.86 -6.11
N LEU A 420 -9.38 22.54 -6.28
CA LEU A 420 -8.80 21.53 -5.40
C LEU A 420 -7.33 21.21 -5.74
N ALA A 421 -6.80 21.73 -6.84
CA ALA A 421 -5.42 21.50 -7.27
C ALA A 421 -4.40 21.85 -6.17
N ALA A 422 -4.51 23.05 -5.60
CA ALA A 422 -3.58 23.54 -4.57
C ALA A 422 -3.62 22.74 -3.25
N PRO A 423 -4.79 22.46 -2.63
CA PRO A 423 -4.84 21.66 -1.40
C PRO A 423 -4.41 20.20 -1.62
N ILE A 424 -4.73 19.59 -2.76
CA ILE A 424 -4.30 18.23 -3.12
C ILE A 424 -2.78 18.20 -3.28
N MET A 425 -2.22 19.14 -4.05
CA MET A 425 -0.77 19.25 -4.27
C MET A 425 -0.01 19.45 -2.95
N ARG A 426 -0.51 20.32 -2.05
CA ARG A 426 0.12 20.55 -0.75
C ARG A 426 0.13 19.29 0.11
N SER A 427 -0.97 18.53 0.10
CA SER A 427 -1.11 17.31 0.88
C SER A 427 -0.23 16.19 0.35
N GLY A 428 -0.25 15.94 -0.97
CA GLY A 428 0.61 14.96 -1.62
C GLY A 428 2.09 15.28 -1.42
N ARG A 429 2.51 16.54 -1.66
CA ARG A 429 3.90 16.98 -1.44
C ARG A 429 4.36 16.77 0.00
N TRP A 430 3.50 17.06 0.98
CA TRP A 430 3.83 16.83 2.39
C TRP A 430 4.14 15.36 2.67
N GLU A 431 3.34 14.43 2.13
CA GLU A 431 3.54 12.99 2.34
C GLU A 431 4.82 12.48 1.68
N THR A 432 5.07 12.88 0.44
CA THR A 432 6.30 12.54 -0.30
C THR A 432 7.52 13.08 0.45
N GLN A 433 7.49 14.34 0.86
CA GLN A 433 8.60 14.96 1.57
C GLN A 433 8.82 14.34 2.96
N ASN A 434 7.76 13.92 3.64
CA ASN A 434 7.86 13.23 4.93
C ASN A 434 8.49 11.83 4.77
N SER A 435 8.10 11.09 3.72
CA SER A 435 8.70 9.78 3.39
C SER A 435 10.18 9.93 3.03
N PHE A 436 10.51 10.93 2.22
CA PHE A 436 11.89 11.30 1.90
C PHE A 436 12.70 11.66 3.15
N LYS A 437 12.15 12.50 4.05
CA LYS A 437 12.79 12.84 5.33
C LYS A 437 13.00 11.61 6.22
N LYS A 438 12.09 10.64 6.19
CA LYS A 438 12.22 9.37 6.91
C LYS A 438 13.34 8.51 6.32
N GLY A 439 13.43 8.43 4.99
CA GLY A 439 14.54 7.77 4.29
C GLY A 439 15.88 8.42 4.62
N ARG A 440 15.94 9.76 4.65
CA ARG A 440 17.15 10.51 5.02
C ARG A 440 17.68 10.19 6.43
N LYS A 441 16.83 9.70 7.34
CA LYS A 441 17.27 9.26 8.68
C LYS A 441 17.84 7.84 8.68
N ARG A 442 17.64 7.05 7.62
CA ARG A 442 18.02 5.64 7.47
C ARG A 442 19.18 5.46 6.48
N ARG A 443 20.08 6.44 6.41
CA ARG A 443 21.20 6.44 5.46
C ARG A 443 22.15 5.27 5.72
N PRO A 444 22.66 4.62 4.67
CA PRO A 444 23.66 3.56 4.80
C PRO A 444 25.06 4.18 4.97
N MET A 445 25.40 4.57 6.20
CA MET A 445 26.67 5.25 6.48
C MET A 445 27.87 4.34 6.17
N GLY A 446 27.80 3.05 6.51
CA GLY A 446 28.90 2.11 6.26
C GLY A 446 29.15 1.91 4.76
N LEU A 447 28.10 1.85 3.95
CA LEU A 447 28.23 1.76 2.49
C LEU A 447 28.86 3.03 1.89
N VAL A 448 28.39 4.21 2.32
CA VAL A 448 28.92 5.49 1.84
C VAL A 448 30.39 5.65 2.20
N ASP A 449 30.78 5.29 3.42
CA ASP A 449 32.17 5.33 3.87
C ASP A 449 33.04 4.38 3.04
N THR A 450 32.59 3.14 2.84
CA THR A 450 33.28 2.13 2.01
C THR A 450 33.51 2.61 0.58
N LEU A 451 32.47 3.16 -0.06
CA LEU A 451 32.59 3.68 -1.42
C LEU A 451 33.52 4.89 -1.49
N ARG A 452 33.47 5.79 -0.50
CA ARG A 452 34.33 6.98 -0.48
C ARG A 452 35.80 6.62 -0.28
N GLU A 453 36.09 5.65 0.57
CA GLU A 453 37.45 5.23 0.91
C GLU A 453 38.10 4.39 -0.18
N HIS A 454 37.34 3.56 -0.89
CA HIS A 454 37.90 2.50 -1.73
C HIS A 454 37.49 2.55 -3.21
N SER A 455 36.50 3.34 -3.64
CA SER A 455 36.10 3.33 -5.06
C SER A 455 37.07 4.09 -5.97
N SER A 456 37.41 3.46 -7.09
CA SER A 456 38.16 4.07 -8.18
C SER A 456 37.30 5.07 -8.96
N VAL A 457 37.94 6.02 -9.63
CA VAL A 457 37.23 6.89 -10.60
C VAL A 457 36.74 6.02 -11.76
N GLY A 458 35.46 6.16 -12.14
CA GLY A 458 34.84 5.41 -13.23
C GLY A 458 34.71 3.90 -13.03
N PHE A 459 34.85 3.40 -11.79
CA PHE A 459 34.73 1.97 -11.44
C PHE A 459 35.58 1.04 -12.33
N ARG A 460 36.84 1.43 -12.56
CA ARG A 460 37.72 0.80 -13.55
C ARG A 460 37.94 -0.69 -13.26
N ARG A 461 37.92 -1.08 -11.99
CA ARG A 461 38.15 -2.48 -11.58
C ARG A 461 37.01 -3.41 -11.95
N VAL A 462 35.82 -2.89 -12.30
CA VAL A 462 34.72 -3.72 -12.84
C VAL A 462 35.10 -4.30 -14.21
N GLY A 463 35.78 -3.53 -15.06
CA GLY A 463 36.28 -4.02 -16.35
C GLY A 463 37.38 -5.07 -16.19
N GLU A 464 38.31 -4.85 -15.26
CA GLU A 464 39.38 -5.82 -14.93
C GLU A 464 38.83 -7.12 -14.32
N PHE A 465 37.76 -7.02 -13.53
CA PHE A 465 37.05 -8.16 -12.96
C PHE A 465 36.13 -8.86 -13.97
N GLY A 466 35.57 -8.13 -14.93
CA GLY A 466 34.86 -8.68 -16.08
C GLY A 466 35.76 -9.60 -16.93
N ILE A 467 37.03 -9.21 -17.11
CA ILE A 467 38.04 -10.02 -17.81
C ILE A 467 38.40 -11.30 -17.04
N ILE A 468 38.42 -11.25 -15.70
CA ILE A 468 38.52 -12.43 -14.82
C ILE A 468 37.31 -13.38 -15.02
N SER A 469 36.19 -12.85 -15.49
CA SER A 469 34.93 -13.57 -15.74
C SER A 469 34.81 -14.10 -17.18
N SER A 470 35.82 -13.94 -18.04
CA SER A 470 35.75 -14.32 -19.47
C SER A 470 36.89 -15.22 -19.97
N ASP A 471 37.62 -15.90 -19.07
CA ASP A 471 38.72 -16.81 -19.46
C ASP A 471 38.25 -18.00 -20.36
N GLU A 472 38.99 -18.24 -21.44
CA GLU A 472 38.58 -18.86 -22.72
C GLU A 472 38.32 -20.38 -22.71
N ALA A 473 38.35 -21.04 -21.54
CA ALA A 473 38.35 -22.51 -21.48
C ALA A 473 36.97 -23.17 -21.70
N HIS A 474 35.86 -22.42 -21.57
CA HIS A 474 34.50 -22.92 -21.78
C HIS A 474 33.67 -21.89 -22.56
N GLN A 475 33.76 -21.95 -23.90
CA GLN A 475 32.98 -21.14 -24.87
C GLN A 475 31.44 -21.27 -24.76
N ASP A 476 30.90 -22.05 -23.82
CA ASP A 476 29.48 -22.35 -23.70
C ASP A 476 28.74 -21.59 -22.58
N LEU A 477 29.40 -20.67 -21.85
CA LEU A 477 28.79 -19.98 -20.71
C LEU A 477 28.72 -18.45 -20.89
N PRO A 478 27.51 -17.85 -21.05
CA PRO A 478 27.39 -16.41 -21.24
C PRO A 478 27.57 -15.58 -19.96
N GLU A 479 28.05 -14.36 -20.18
CA GLU A 479 28.46 -13.30 -19.24
C GLU A 479 27.29 -12.60 -18.53
N HIS A 480 26.43 -13.30 -17.78
CA HIS A 480 25.37 -12.62 -17.02
C HIS A 480 25.59 -12.72 -15.51
N ASN A 481 25.91 -11.59 -14.89
CA ASN A 481 26.23 -11.54 -13.47
C ASN A 481 25.08 -10.90 -12.68
N SER A 482 24.48 -11.66 -11.76
CA SER A 482 23.84 -11.05 -10.57
C SER A 482 24.88 -10.19 -9.89
N TRP A 483 24.57 -8.94 -9.54
CA TRP A 483 25.52 -8.06 -8.86
C TRP A 483 25.79 -8.54 -7.42
N ALA A 484 24.81 -9.21 -6.79
CA ALA A 484 24.93 -9.70 -5.42
C ALA A 484 25.97 -10.82 -5.27
N LEU A 485 25.99 -11.78 -6.21
CA LEU A 485 26.79 -13.00 -6.06
C LEU A 485 28.32 -12.75 -6.10
N PRO A 486 28.89 -11.99 -7.06
CA PRO A 486 30.30 -11.59 -7.04
C PRO A 486 30.65 -10.76 -5.81
N THR A 487 29.77 -9.84 -5.40
CA THR A 487 29.99 -8.98 -4.22
C THR A 487 30.16 -9.82 -2.96
N VAL A 488 29.26 -10.78 -2.73
CA VAL A 488 29.31 -11.67 -1.56
C VAL A 488 30.51 -12.63 -1.63
N ALA A 489 30.82 -13.15 -2.82
CA ALA A 489 31.96 -14.05 -2.99
C ALA A 489 33.30 -13.34 -2.71
N LEU A 490 33.48 -12.09 -3.19
CA LEU A 490 34.65 -11.27 -2.87
C LEU A 490 34.73 -10.96 -1.37
N ALA A 491 33.61 -10.58 -0.74
CA ALA A 491 33.55 -10.35 0.70
C ALA A 491 33.86 -11.61 1.53
N SER A 492 33.51 -12.79 1.02
CA SER A 492 33.85 -14.08 1.64
C SER A 492 35.36 -14.32 1.65
N ILE A 493 36.08 -13.90 0.60
CA ILE A 493 37.54 -14.01 0.51
C ILE A 493 38.22 -13.02 1.45
N VAL A 494 37.69 -11.80 1.57
CA VAL A 494 38.21 -10.79 2.52
C VAL A 494 38.26 -11.35 3.95
N PHE A 495 37.24 -12.11 4.36
CA PHE A 495 37.21 -12.71 5.69
C PHE A 495 38.35 -13.73 5.91
N LEU A 496 38.83 -14.37 4.84
CA LEU A 496 39.84 -15.42 4.93
C LEU A 496 41.28 -14.91 4.97
N ILE A 497 41.53 -13.62 4.73
CA ILE A 497 42.90 -13.11 4.64
C ILE A 497 43.55 -13.06 6.03
N PRO A 498 44.69 -13.74 6.24
CA PRO A 498 45.39 -13.72 7.52
C PRO A 498 46.09 -12.37 7.75
N GLY A 499 46.22 -11.95 9.02
CA GLY A 499 47.03 -10.78 9.38
C GLY A 499 46.39 -9.40 9.18
N VAL A 500 45.15 -9.33 8.67
CA VAL A 500 44.42 -8.06 8.50
C VAL A 500 43.73 -7.63 9.80
N GLU A 501 43.73 -6.34 10.10
CA GLU A 501 43.03 -5.78 11.26
C GLU A 501 41.52 -6.08 11.21
N CYS A 502 41.02 -6.73 12.28
CA CYS A 502 39.62 -7.15 12.37
C CYS A 502 38.62 -5.98 12.28
N GLY A 503 39.03 -4.78 12.71
CA GLY A 503 38.23 -3.55 12.60
C GLY A 503 37.93 -3.17 11.15
N SER A 504 38.95 -3.20 10.29
CA SER A 504 38.85 -2.86 8.86
C SER A 504 37.99 -3.86 8.10
N VAL A 505 38.15 -5.16 8.38
CA VAL A 505 37.30 -6.23 7.80
C VAL A 505 35.84 -6.04 8.21
N ARG A 506 35.57 -5.75 9.50
CA ARG A 506 34.20 -5.55 10.00
C ARG A 506 33.56 -4.28 9.41
N SER A 507 34.33 -3.21 9.23
CA SER A 507 33.84 -1.97 8.61
C SER A 507 33.42 -2.21 7.15
N LEU A 508 34.26 -2.91 6.38
CA LEU A 508 33.95 -3.30 5.00
C LEU A 508 32.71 -4.19 4.94
N LEU A 509 32.62 -5.23 5.77
CA LEU A 509 31.47 -6.14 5.80
C LEU A 509 30.17 -5.42 6.19
N ARG A 510 30.23 -4.45 7.10
CA ARG A 510 29.08 -3.59 7.39
C ARG A 510 28.64 -2.79 6.16
N GLY A 511 29.60 -2.21 5.42
CA GLY A 511 29.31 -1.50 4.17
C GLY A 511 28.73 -2.41 3.09
N VAL A 512 29.27 -3.62 2.92
CA VAL A 512 28.74 -4.64 2.01
C VAL A 512 27.33 -5.05 2.42
N GLY A 513 27.08 -5.32 3.71
CA GLY A 513 25.75 -5.69 4.21
C GLY A 513 24.69 -4.62 3.95
N GLU A 514 25.04 -3.34 4.17
CA GLU A 514 24.17 -2.21 3.82
C GLU A 514 23.98 -2.09 2.29
N GLY A 515 25.03 -2.30 1.51
CA GLY A 515 25.03 -2.29 0.04
C GLY A 515 24.14 -3.37 -0.58
N LEU A 516 24.18 -4.59 -0.02
CA LEU A 516 23.43 -5.73 -0.54
C LEU A 516 21.92 -5.48 -0.57
N LYS A 517 21.38 -4.67 0.35
CA LYS A 517 19.97 -4.24 0.31
C LYS A 517 19.62 -3.58 -1.02
N TYR A 518 20.49 -2.69 -1.51
CA TYR A 518 20.28 -1.96 -2.77
C TYR A 518 20.61 -2.80 -3.98
N VAL A 519 21.69 -3.60 -3.91
CA VAL A 519 22.09 -4.53 -4.97
C VAL A 519 20.97 -5.52 -5.29
N ARG A 520 20.33 -6.09 -4.25
CA ARG A 520 19.16 -6.97 -4.41
C ARG A 520 17.99 -6.28 -5.09
N LEU A 521 17.81 -4.99 -4.82
CA LEU A 521 16.74 -4.21 -5.44
C LEU A 521 17.04 -3.96 -6.93
N VAL A 522 18.31 -3.70 -7.27
CA VAL A 522 18.78 -3.57 -8.66
C VAL A 522 18.62 -4.90 -9.39
N ASP A 523 19.13 -6.00 -8.83
CA ASP A 523 18.98 -7.35 -9.39
C ASP A 523 17.49 -7.67 -9.62
N LYS A 524 16.61 -7.43 -8.63
CA LYS A 524 15.16 -7.70 -8.75
C LYS A 524 14.48 -6.95 -9.90
N HIS A 525 14.84 -5.69 -10.14
CA HIS A 525 14.17 -4.86 -11.15
C HIS A 525 14.76 -5.01 -12.54
N LEU A 526 16.04 -5.40 -12.63
CA LEU A 526 16.75 -5.60 -13.89
C LEU A 526 16.83 -7.07 -14.31
N ASP A 527 16.21 -7.99 -13.55
CA ASP A 527 16.18 -9.42 -13.87
C ASP A 527 15.25 -9.70 -15.07
N GLU A 528 15.84 -9.78 -16.26
CA GLU A 528 15.12 -10.19 -17.48
C GLU A 528 15.04 -11.72 -17.65
N HIS A 529 15.79 -12.51 -16.87
CA HIS A 529 16.09 -13.92 -17.21
C HIS A 529 15.91 -14.93 -16.06
N GLY A 530 15.41 -14.53 -14.90
CA GLY A 530 15.14 -15.44 -13.78
C GLY A 530 16.39 -15.76 -12.96
N LEU A 531 17.17 -14.74 -12.59
CA LEU A 531 18.36 -14.80 -11.71
C LEU A 531 18.04 -15.24 -10.25
N VAL A 532 16.88 -15.85 -10.01
CA VAL A 532 16.42 -16.31 -8.69
C VAL A 532 17.46 -17.23 -8.05
N ASN A 533 17.99 -18.21 -8.79
CA ASN A 533 18.99 -19.14 -8.25
C ASN A 533 20.32 -18.45 -7.88
N ALA A 534 20.72 -17.42 -8.63
CA ALA A 534 21.94 -16.65 -8.34
C ALA A 534 21.77 -15.73 -7.12
N SER A 535 20.61 -15.09 -7.00
CA SER A 535 20.27 -14.29 -5.81
C SER A 535 20.17 -15.16 -4.55
N GLU A 536 19.57 -16.35 -4.64
CA GLU A 536 19.51 -17.31 -3.54
C GLU A 536 20.91 -17.86 -3.20
N ALA A 537 21.78 -18.07 -4.20
CA ALA A 537 23.17 -18.45 -3.97
C ALA A 537 23.94 -17.37 -3.19
N ALA A 538 23.70 -16.09 -3.53
CA ALA A 538 24.29 -14.95 -2.82
C ALA A 538 23.78 -14.88 -1.37
N ASP A 539 22.49 -15.15 -1.13
CA ASP A 539 21.91 -15.20 0.22
C ASP A 539 22.52 -16.32 1.07
N ILE A 540 22.67 -17.52 0.51
CA ILE A 540 23.30 -18.66 1.19
C ILE A 540 24.76 -18.35 1.56
N LEU A 541 25.50 -17.67 0.69
CA LEU A 541 26.88 -17.27 0.98
C LEU A 541 26.91 -16.16 2.03
N TRP A 542 26.05 -15.15 1.91
CA TRP A 542 26.03 -14.01 2.83
C TRP A 542 25.62 -14.43 4.24
N GLU A 543 24.61 -15.29 4.38
CA GLU A 543 24.20 -15.86 5.67
C GLU A 543 25.38 -16.55 6.38
N LYS A 544 26.21 -17.27 5.62
CA LYS A 544 27.40 -17.93 6.18
C LYS A 544 28.49 -16.94 6.56
N VAL A 545 28.66 -15.85 5.83
CA VAL A 545 29.62 -14.79 6.18
C VAL A 545 29.15 -14.02 7.42
N ASP A 546 27.87 -13.69 7.50
CA ASP A 546 27.27 -12.88 8.58
C ASP A 546 27.11 -13.66 9.90
N LEU A 547 26.55 -14.88 9.85
CA LEU A 547 26.32 -15.71 11.04
C LEU A 547 27.56 -16.52 11.45
N PHE A 548 28.39 -16.91 10.49
CA PHE A 548 29.51 -17.80 10.73
C PHE A 548 30.79 -17.34 10.02
N GLY A 549 31.27 -16.13 10.33
CA GLY A 549 32.56 -15.66 9.81
C GLY A 549 33.65 -16.74 9.83
N GLY A 550 33.76 -17.50 10.94
CA GLY A 550 34.72 -18.61 11.04
C GLY A 550 34.38 -19.92 10.33
N TRP A 551 33.21 -20.12 9.70
CA TRP A 551 32.82 -21.40 9.09
C TRP A 551 33.65 -21.72 7.86
N LEU A 552 33.81 -20.76 6.94
CA LEU A 552 34.60 -20.95 5.72
C LEU A 552 36.06 -21.19 6.09
N PHE A 553 36.58 -20.41 7.04
CA PHE A 553 37.93 -20.58 7.60
C PHE A 553 38.14 -21.94 8.27
N ARG A 554 37.20 -22.39 9.12
CA ARG A 554 37.27 -23.69 9.81
C ARG A 554 37.21 -24.85 8.82
N LYS A 555 36.31 -24.80 7.83
CA LYS A 555 36.24 -25.81 6.76
C LYS A 555 37.50 -25.84 5.91
N LEU A 556 38.05 -24.67 5.58
CA LEU A 556 39.33 -24.58 4.87
C LEU A 556 40.42 -25.29 5.66
N HIS A 557 40.59 -24.96 6.94
CA HIS A 557 41.60 -25.57 7.81
C HIS A 557 41.40 -27.08 8.01
N GLU A 558 40.16 -27.56 8.09
CA GLU A 558 39.83 -29.00 8.10
C GLU A 558 40.18 -29.69 6.78
N SER A 559 39.99 -28.99 5.65
CA SER A 559 40.21 -29.54 4.29
C SER A 559 41.67 -29.48 3.80
N THR A 560 42.46 -28.51 4.26
CA THR A 560 43.86 -28.34 3.88
C THR A 560 44.81 -29.14 4.77
N GLY A 561 44.41 -29.49 6.00
CA GLY A 561 45.19 -30.34 6.91
C GLY A 561 46.50 -29.72 7.42
N VAL A 562 46.72 -28.42 7.17
CA VAL A 562 47.94 -27.69 7.54
C VAL A 562 47.91 -27.34 9.03
N LYS A 563 48.97 -27.66 9.78
CA LYS A 563 49.20 -27.20 11.17
C LYS A 563 50.21 -26.04 11.13
N GLY A 564 49.75 -24.79 11.09
CA GLY A 564 50.60 -23.60 11.05
C GLY A 564 49.88 -22.35 10.52
N GLU A 565 50.60 -21.22 10.39
CA GLU A 565 50.10 -20.05 9.66
C GLU A 565 49.94 -20.41 8.18
N VAL A 566 48.71 -20.35 7.68
CA VAL A 566 48.37 -20.71 6.30
C VAL A 566 48.61 -19.49 5.40
N GLY A 567 49.38 -19.68 4.33
CA GLY A 567 49.65 -18.60 3.37
C GLY A 567 48.42 -18.27 2.51
N VAL A 568 48.33 -17.02 2.02
CA VAL A 568 47.23 -16.56 1.14
C VAL A 568 47.01 -17.49 -0.06
N LYS A 569 48.11 -18.00 -0.66
CA LYS A 569 48.05 -18.92 -1.81
C LYS A 569 47.40 -20.26 -1.46
N GLU A 570 47.71 -20.82 -0.29
CA GLU A 570 47.14 -22.08 0.20
C GLU A 570 45.65 -21.93 0.51
N ILE A 571 45.24 -20.77 1.00
CA ILE A 571 43.83 -20.42 1.23
C ILE A 571 43.05 -20.38 -0.09
N LEU A 572 43.60 -19.72 -1.12
CA LEU A 572 42.99 -19.65 -2.45
C LEU A 572 42.89 -21.04 -3.10
N GLU A 573 43.91 -21.89 -2.95
CA GLU A 573 43.90 -23.27 -3.42
C GLU A 573 42.86 -24.13 -2.70
N GLY A 574 42.76 -23.99 -1.38
CA GLY A 574 41.73 -24.66 -0.59
C GLY A 574 40.33 -24.20 -0.98
N LEU A 575 40.15 -22.91 -1.28
CA LEU A 575 38.86 -22.34 -1.70
C LEU A 575 38.46 -22.88 -3.08
N GLU A 576 39.41 -22.96 -4.02
CA GLU A 576 39.20 -23.51 -5.35
C GLU A 576 38.75 -24.98 -5.27
N LYS A 577 39.47 -25.79 -4.48
CA LYS A 577 39.13 -27.20 -4.28
C LYS A 577 37.77 -27.36 -3.61
N MET A 578 37.49 -26.60 -2.55
CA MET A 578 36.22 -26.67 -1.83
C MET A 578 35.04 -26.27 -2.73
N GLY A 579 35.19 -25.19 -3.51
CA GLY A 579 34.17 -24.74 -4.46
C GLY A 579 33.85 -25.81 -5.50
N LYS A 580 34.90 -26.44 -6.07
CA LYS A 580 34.78 -27.55 -7.02
C LYS A 580 34.06 -28.76 -6.41
N ASP A 581 34.48 -29.22 -5.23
CA ASP A 581 33.89 -30.35 -4.54
C ASP A 581 32.42 -30.10 -4.18
N CYS A 582 32.07 -28.85 -3.80
CA CYS A 582 30.71 -28.45 -3.51
C CYS A 582 29.84 -28.47 -4.77
N MET A 583 30.34 -27.90 -5.87
CA MET A 583 29.65 -27.88 -7.15
C MET A 583 29.37 -29.31 -7.66
N GLU A 584 30.39 -30.16 -7.73
CA GLU A 584 30.25 -31.54 -8.23
C GLU A 584 29.31 -32.38 -7.35
N ARG A 585 29.35 -32.18 -6.02
CA ARG A 585 28.46 -32.87 -5.07
C ARG A 585 27.00 -32.45 -5.22
N GLU A 586 26.72 -31.17 -5.41
CA GLU A 586 25.34 -30.68 -5.52
C GLU A 586 24.77 -30.97 -6.91
N LEU A 587 25.58 -30.92 -7.97
CA LEU A 587 25.17 -31.32 -9.32
C LEU A 587 24.90 -32.83 -9.41
N SER A 588 25.68 -33.67 -8.74
CA SER A 588 25.46 -35.13 -8.70
C SER A 588 24.25 -35.56 -7.87
N ARG A 589 23.76 -34.70 -6.97
CA ARG A 589 22.52 -34.92 -6.19
C ARG A 589 21.25 -34.61 -6.98
N GLY A 590 21.33 -33.78 -8.03
CA GLY A 590 20.24 -33.52 -8.97
C GLY A 590 20.01 -34.72 -9.90
N ARG A 591 18.79 -35.25 -9.97
CA ARG A 591 18.47 -36.39 -10.86
C ARG A 591 18.69 -36.04 -12.34
N ARG A 592 19.64 -36.75 -12.96
CA ARG A 592 19.70 -37.27 -14.35
C ARG A 592 18.86 -36.53 -15.41
N GLY A 593 19.49 -35.65 -16.20
CA GLY A 593 18.96 -35.21 -17.49
C GLY A 593 19.69 -34.03 -18.13
N GLY A 594 20.68 -34.31 -18.99
CA GLY A 594 21.32 -33.33 -19.90
C GLY A 594 22.19 -32.26 -19.22
N ARG A 595 23.14 -31.68 -19.96
CA ARG A 595 23.79 -30.40 -19.55
C ARG A 595 22.68 -29.34 -19.52
N THR A 596 22.07 -29.11 -18.36
CA THR A 596 21.18 -27.98 -18.15
C THR A 596 21.99 -26.69 -18.17
N CYS A 597 21.37 -25.62 -18.67
CA CYS A 597 21.97 -24.29 -18.62
C CYS A 597 22.43 -23.99 -17.17
N PRO A 598 23.61 -23.39 -16.98
CA PRO A 598 24.15 -23.07 -15.65
C PRO A 598 23.22 -22.22 -14.77
N TRP A 599 22.26 -21.50 -15.37
CA TRP A 599 21.24 -20.73 -14.67
C TRP A 599 20.26 -21.60 -13.86
N ASP A 600 20.04 -22.85 -14.28
CA ASP A 600 19.16 -23.81 -13.59
C ASP A 600 19.90 -24.60 -12.50
N TRP A 601 21.20 -24.33 -12.30
CA TRP A 601 21.96 -25.02 -11.28
C TRP A 601 21.42 -24.70 -9.89
N PRO A 602 21.42 -25.68 -8.96
CA PRO A 602 21.05 -25.43 -7.58
C PRO A 602 21.86 -24.27 -7.00
N PRO A 603 21.27 -23.39 -6.17
CA PRO A 603 21.96 -22.23 -5.58
C PRO A 603 23.29 -22.56 -4.91
N LYS A 604 23.39 -23.73 -4.25
CA LYS A 604 24.65 -24.20 -3.62
C LYS A 604 25.73 -24.58 -4.63
N ALA A 605 25.35 -25.11 -5.80
CA ALA A 605 26.28 -25.42 -6.87
C ALA A 605 26.82 -24.12 -7.51
N LEU A 606 25.94 -23.14 -7.75
CA LEU A 606 26.31 -21.80 -8.23
C LEU A 606 27.26 -21.08 -7.25
N ALA A 607 26.95 -21.10 -5.96
CA ALA A 607 27.83 -20.55 -4.93
C ALA A 607 29.23 -21.20 -4.95
N GLY A 608 29.30 -22.53 -5.07
CA GLY A 608 30.57 -23.26 -5.16
C GLY A 608 31.36 -22.91 -6.43
N TYR A 609 30.67 -22.81 -7.57
CA TYR A 609 31.25 -22.42 -8.85
C TYR A 609 31.87 -21.01 -8.80
N TYR A 610 31.13 -20.02 -8.28
CA TYR A 610 31.62 -18.64 -8.17
C TYR A 610 32.82 -18.51 -7.22
N LEU A 611 32.79 -19.16 -6.05
CA LEU A 611 33.92 -19.18 -5.13
C LEU A 611 35.17 -19.80 -5.76
N GLN A 612 35.01 -20.92 -6.47
CA GLN A 612 36.10 -21.57 -7.18
C GLN A 612 36.72 -20.64 -8.22
N ARG A 613 35.86 -20.00 -9.02
CA ARG A 613 36.27 -19.16 -10.14
C ARG A 613 37.03 -17.91 -9.68
N ILE A 614 36.47 -17.19 -8.70
CA ILE A 614 37.11 -15.99 -8.15
C ILE A 614 38.42 -16.36 -7.44
N GLY A 615 38.45 -17.47 -6.70
CA GLY A 615 39.67 -17.97 -6.07
C GLY A 615 40.79 -18.24 -7.08
N ARG A 616 40.47 -18.93 -8.19
CA ARG A 616 41.42 -19.19 -9.28
C ARG A 616 41.95 -17.89 -9.91
N ALA A 617 41.05 -16.96 -10.20
CA ALA A 617 41.42 -15.71 -10.86
C ALA A 617 42.31 -14.81 -10.00
N ILE A 618 42.08 -14.76 -8.69
CA ILE A 618 42.96 -14.05 -7.77
C ILE A 618 44.33 -14.74 -7.71
N ARG A 619 44.37 -16.08 -7.74
CA ARG A 619 45.62 -16.86 -7.69
C ARG A 619 46.52 -16.66 -8.90
N GLN A 620 45.96 -16.34 -10.07
CA GLN A 620 46.71 -16.13 -11.32
C GLN A 620 47.41 -14.77 -11.39
N ARG A 621 47.29 -13.92 -10.37
CA ARG A 621 47.94 -12.61 -10.29
C ARG A 621 49.40 -12.67 -9.87
N ASP A 622 50.12 -11.58 -10.13
CA ASP A 622 51.54 -11.45 -9.85
C ASP A 622 51.88 -11.58 -8.36
N GLY A 623 53.03 -12.17 -8.05
CA GLY A 623 53.39 -12.56 -6.67
C GLY A 623 53.51 -11.41 -5.66
N LYS A 624 53.69 -10.16 -6.11
CA LYS A 624 53.69 -8.97 -5.23
C LYS A 624 52.29 -8.55 -4.79
N ASP A 625 51.25 -8.94 -5.53
CA ASP A 625 49.84 -8.62 -5.25
C ASP A 625 49.17 -9.64 -4.32
N LEU A 626 49.86 -10.75 -3.99
CA LEU A 626 49.39 -11.79 -3.06
C LEU A 626 49.83 -11.58 -1.60
N GLU A 627 50.52 -10.48 -1.28
CA GLU A 627 50.76 -10.08 0.11
C GLU A 627 49.42 -9.77 0.80
N PRO A 628 49.21 -10.18 2.08
CA PRO A 628 47.90 -10.08 2.74
C PRO A 628 47.29 -8.67 2.72
N GLU A 629 48.11 -7.65 2.98
CA GLU A 629 47.69 -6.24 2.97
C GLU A 629 47.39 -5.72 1.56
N GLY A 630 48.18 -6.16 0.57
CA GLY A 630 48.00 -5.80 -0.84
C GLY A 630 46.73 -6.42 -1.42
N LEU A 631 46.51 -7.70 -1.15
CA LEU A 631 45.30 -8.41 -1.55
C LEU A 631 44.05 -7.84 -0.87
N PHE A 632 44.13 -7.54 0.43
CA PHE A 632 43.02 -6.92 1.15
C PHE A 632 42.63 -5.57 0.53
N ARG A 633 43.61 -4.69 0.28
CA ARG A 633 43.37 -3.40 -0.39
C ARG A 633 42.75 -3.60 -1.76
N TRP A 634 43.28 -4.55 -2.54
CA TRP A 634 42.73 -4.85 -3.85
C TRP A 634 41.28 -5.33 -3.77
N LEU A 635 40.93 -6.23 -2.83
CA LEU A 635 39.55 -6.68 -2.66
C LEU A 635 38.61 -5.55 -2.23
N CYS A 636 39.03 -4.68 -1.31
CA CYS A 636 38.23 -3.53 -0.88
C CYS A 636 37.88 -2.63 -2.06
N GLU A 637 38.87 -2.28 -2.89
CA GLU A 637 38.65 -1.44 -4.07
C GLU A 637 37.78 -2.14 -5.12
N THR A 638 37.96 -3.45 -5.37
CA THR A 638 37.12 -4.21 -6.32
C THR A 638 35.68 -4.33 -5.83
N ILE A 639 35.46 -4.60 -4.54
CA ILE A 639 34.11 -4.66 -3.94
C ILE A 639 33.44 -3.28 -4.04
N ALA A 640 34.16 -2.21 -3.70
CA ALA A 640 33.63 -0.85 -3.79
C ALA A 640 33.28 -0.46 -5.24
N ASP A 641 34.09 -0.87 -6.21
CA ASP A 641 33.82 -0.61 -7.63
C ASP A 641 32.63 -1.40 -8.16
N VAL A 642 32.50 -2.70 -7.81
CA VAL A 642 31.34 -3.53 -8.17
C VAL A 642 30.05 -2.98 -7.55
N LEU A 643 30.09 -2.61 -6.27
CA LEU A 643 28.97 -1.96 -5.60
C LEU A 643 28.63 -0.62 -6.25
N GLY A 644 29.64 0.23 -6.52
CA GLY A 644 29.46 1.54 -7.14
C GLY A 644 28.82 1.45 -8.51
N ALA A 645 29.31 0.56 -9.37
CA ALA A 645 28.76 0.32 -10.71
C ALA A 645 27.35 -0.29 -10.67
N CYS A 646 27.06 -1.20 -9.74
CA CYS A 646 25.69 -1.68 -9.54
C CYS A 646 24.75 -0.52 -9.20
N LEU A 647 25.18 0.37 -8.30
CA LEU A 647 24.36 1.45 -7.77
C LEU A 647 24.16 2.61 -8.74
N THR A 648 24.90 2.70 -9.86
CA THR A 648 24.56 3.65 -10.93
C THR A 648 23.21 3.33 -11.59
N ASN A 649 22.71 2.10 -11.42
CA ASN A 649 21.38 1.70 -11.87
C ASN A 649 20.26 2.07 -10.86
N LEU A 650 20.61 2.47 -9.64
CA LEU A 650 19.63 2.77 -8.59
C LEU A 650 18.63 3.87 -8.97
N PRO A 651 18.99 4.94 -9.71
CA PRO A 651 18.01 5.90 -10.19
C PRO A 651 16.93 5.30 -11.11
N ARG A 652 17.31 4.36 -11.99
CA ARG A 652 16.37 3.63 -12.85
C ARG A 652 15.42 2.78 -12.00
N VAL A 653 15.95 2.12 -10.97
CA VAL A 653 15.14 1.35 -10.01
C VAL A 653 14.14 2.24 -9.27
N VAL A 654 14.56 3.41 -8.78
CA VAL A 654 13.66 4.39 -8.13
C VAL A 654 12.54 4.81 -9.09
N LEU A 655 12.86 5.00 -10.37
CA LEU A 655 11.87 5.34 -11.39
C LEU A 655 10.92 4.17 -11.66
N MET A 656 11.42 2.95 -11.79
CA MET A 656 10.60 1.75 -11.97
C MET A 656 9.63 1.53 -10.80
N GLU A 657 10.06 1.78 -9.56
CA GLU A 657 9.20 1.75 -8.36
C GLU A 657 8.10 2.86 -8.38
N CYS A 658 8.35 3.99 -9.05
CA CYS A 658 7.30 4.99 -9.28
C CYS A 658 6.31 4.57 -10.37
N ILE A 659 6.78 3.79 -11.35
CA ILE A 659 6.05 3.38 -12.54
C ILE A 659 5.39 2.01 -12.27
N CYS A 660 4.45 1.96 -11.34
CA CYS A 660 3.61 0.76 -11.13
C CYS A 660 2.38 0.78 -12.04
N SER A 661 2.08 -0.36 -12.67
CA SER A 661 0.87 -0.51 -13.51
C SER A 661 -0.41 -0.59 -12.67
N GLY A 662 -0.36 -1.28 -11.52
CA GLY A 662 -1.50 -1.49 -10.63
C GLY A 662 -1.88 -0.24 -9.83
N GLU A 663 -3.11 0.26 -10.00
CA GLU A 663 -3.63 1.44 -9.29
C GLU A 663 -3.52 1.31 -7.75
N GLU A 664 -3.77 0.12 -7.22
CA GLU A 664 -3.69 -0.17 -5.78
C GLU A 664 -2.25 -0.10 -5.22
N GLU A 665 -1.25 -0.33 -6.08
CA GLU A 665 0.17 -0.38 -5.70
C GLU A 665 0.90 0.93 -5.97
N ARG A 666 0.40 1.78 -6.89
CA ARG A 666 1.04 3.05 -7.29
C ARG A 666 1.42 3.95 -6.11
N GLU A 667 0.51 4.12 -5.15
CA GLU A 667 0.78 4.99 -4.00
C GLU A 667 1.86 4.41 -3.08
N GLU A 668 1.86 3.09 -2.89
CA GLU A 668 2.86 2.41 -2.07
C GLU A 668 4.22 2.39 -2.78
N GLY A 669 4.27 2.10 -4.08
CA GLY A 669 5.49 2.12 -4.90
C GLY A 669 6.15 3.50 -4.90
N VAL A 670 5.39 4.58 -5.15
CA VAL A 670 5.92 5.95 -5.04
C VAL A 670 6.40 6.26 -3.62
N ARG A 671 5.68 5.82 -2.58
CA ARG A 671 6.10 6.03 -1.19
C ARG A 671 7.43 5.32 -0.90
N GLU A 672 7.62 4.13 -1.44
CA GLU A 672 8.86 3.35 -1.34
C GLU A 672 9.99 3.99 -2.15
N ALA A 673 9.71 4.45 -3.37
CA ALA A 673 10.65 5.21 -4.18
C ALA A 673 11.12 6.50 -3.49
N ALA A 674 10.21 7.27 -2.87
CA ALA A 674 10.55 8.47 -2.12
C ALA A 674 11.40 8.17 -0.87
N LEU A 675 11.13 7.04 -0.21
CA LEU A 675 11.92 6.57 0.92
C LEU A 675 13.32 6.13 0.47
N LEU A 676 13.40 5.33 -0.60
CA LEU A 676 14.63 4.85 -1.20
C LEU A 676 15.52 6.01 -1.66
N LEU A 677 14.93 6.98 -2.37
CA LEU A 677 15.61 8.20 -2.79
C LEU A 677 16.14 9.01 -1.60
N GLY A 678 15.38 9.07 -0.50
CA GLY A 678 15.83 9.71 0.74
C GLY A 678 17.00 8.99 1.39
N GLU A 679 16.99 7.65 1.39
CA GLU A 679 18.07 6.80 1.90
C GLU A 679 19.36 6.94 1.05
N SER A 680 19.22 6.93 -0.27
CA SER A 680 20.35 6.89 -1.22
C SER A 680 20.81 8.27 -1.72
N ARG A 681 20.17 9.38 -1.34
CA ARG A 681 20.47 10.73 -1.88
C ARG A 681 21.95 11.10 -1.90
N GLU A 682 22.65 10.90 -0.79
CA GLU A 682 24.08 11.27 -0.68
C GLU A 682 24.97 10.32 -1.49
N LEU A 683 24.59 9.05 -1.54
CA LEU A 683 25.23 8.05 -2.37
C LEU A 683 25.07 8.39 -3.86
N LEU A 684 23.87 8.75 -4.31
CA LEU A 684 23.63 9.13 -5.70
C LEU A 684 24.41 10.39 -6.11
N ARG A 685 24.50 11.40 -5.23
CA ARG A 685 25.33 12.60 -5.50
C ARG A 685 26.82 12.27 -5.62
N PHE A 686 27.30 11.38 -4.75
CA PHE A 686 28.68 10.90 -4.82
C PHE A 686 28.95 10.13 -6.11
N LEU A 687 28.01 9.27 -6.54
CA LEU A 687 28.13 8.53 -7.79
C LEU A 687 28.10 9.46 -9.02
N GLU A 688 27.25 10.49 -9.01
CA GLU A 688 27.18 11.52 -10.06
C GLU A 688 28.54 12.24 -10.21
N GLU A 689 29.12 12.71 -9.10
CA GLU A 689 30.43 13.37 -9.09
C GLU A 689 31.56 12.44 -9.56
N LYS A 690 31.56 11.16 -9.16
CA LYS A 690 32.57 10.17 -9.55
C LYS A 690 32.49 9.77 -11.02
N VAL A 691 31.33 9.93 -11.67
CA VAL A 691 31.11 9.61 -13.09
C VAL A 691 31.36 10.83 -13.99
N GLU A 692 31.16 12.06 -13.51
CA GLU A 692 31.29 13.31 -14.30
C GLU A 692 32.74 13.80 -14.56
N VAL A 693 33.77 13.16 -13.99
CA VAL A 693 35.16 13.66 -14.00
C VAL A 693 35.80 13.74 -15.41
N ASP A 694 35.20 13.15 -16.46
CA ASP A 694 35.66 13.24 -17.87
C ASP A 694 34.95 14.32 -18.71
N GLY A 695 34.28 15.30 -18.10
CA GLY A 695 33.77 16.50 -18.80
C GLY A 695 32.50 16.29 -19.65
N HIS A 696 31.86 15.12 -19.54
CA HIS A 696 30.56 14.82 -20.15
C HIS A 696 29.56 14.36 -19.06
N ARG A 697 28.38 14.99 -19.03
CA ARG A 697 27.29 14.71 -18.07
C ARG A 697 26.73 13.31 -18.24
N TYR A 698 26.73 12.53 -17.15
CA TYR A 698 26.17 11.18 -17.06
C TYR A 698 26.79 10.20 -18.09
N PRO A 699 26.86 8.90 -17.80
CA PRO A 699 27.93 8.05 -18.33
C PRO A 699 28.02 8.17 -19.85
N HIS A 700 29.24 8.44 -20.33
CA HIS A 700 29.62 8.25 -21.73
C HIS A 700 28.87 7.02 -22.24
N ARG A 701 28.31 7.07 -23.46
CA ARG A 701 27.61 5.92 -24.06
C ARG A 701 28.38 4.62 -23.84
N ASP A 702 29.72 4.68 -23.81
CA ASP A 702 30.63 3.57 -23.52
C ASP A 702 30.72 3.08 -22.06
N VAL A 703 30.49 3.90 -21.03
CA VAL A 703 30.47 3.43 -19.62
C VAL A 703 29.13 2.77 -19.32
N ARG A 704 28.02 3.35 -19.80
CA ARG A 704 26.70 2.72 -19.73
C ARG A 704 26.66 1.47 -20.59
N HIS A 705 27.18 1.51 -21.81
CA HIS A 705 27.36 0.31 -22.62
C HIS A 705 28.27 -0.72 -21.96
N ARG A 706 29.30 -0.35 -21.18
CA ARG A 706 30.12 -1.34 -20.44
C ARG A 706 29.40 -1.93 -19.23
N ILE A 707 28.63 -1.15 -18.49
CA ILE A 707 27.84 -1.62 -17.33
C ILE A 707 26.62 -2.42 -17.80
N ASP A 708 25.94 -1.96 -18.85
CA ASP A 708 24.81 -2.65 -19.48
C ASP A 708 25.31 -3.86 -20.28
N ALA A 709 26.47 -3.83 -20.95
CA ALA A 709 27.07 -5.03 -21.58
C ALA A 709 27.57 -6.05 -20.55
N TRP A 710 28.02 -5.63 -19.37
CA TRP A 710 28.30 -6.55 -18.26
C TRP A 710 27.03 -7.24 -17.74
N ALA A 711 25.85 -6.65 -17.96
CA ALA A 711 24.55 -7.21 -17.61
C ALA A 711 23.84 -7.94 -18.79
N SER A 712 24.16 -7.63 -20.04
CA SER A 712 23.44 -8.07 -21.25
C SER A 712 24.29 -9.01 -22.14
N ARG A 713 23.60 -9.71 -23.05
CA ARG A 713 24.15 -10.86 -23.80
C ARG A 713 25.05 -10.36 -24.93
N PRO A 714 26.24 -10.94 -25.19
CA PRO A 714 26.84 -10.78 -26.51
C PRO A 714 25.90 -11.45 -27.54
N GLU A 715 25.49 -10.70 -28.57
CA GLU A 715 24.79 -11.30 -29.71
C GLU A 715 25.69 -12.40 -30.30
N PRO A 716 25.16 -13.60 -30.57
CA PRO A 716 25.94 -14.61 -31.24
C PRO A 716 26.36 -14.09 -32.62
N ASP A 717 27.66 -13.97 -32.85
CA ASP A 717 28.21 -13.69 -34.17
C ASP A 717 27.66 -14.74 -35.15
N ASN A 718 26.75 -14.30 -36.04
CA ASN A 718 26.26 -15.08 -37.18
C ASN A 718 27.33 -15.15 -38.28
N HIS A 719 28.54 -15.52 -37.90
CA HIS A 719 29.63 -15.85 -38.80
C HIS A 719 30.14 -17.24 -38.43
N HIS A 720 29.49 -18.26 -38.99
CA HIS A 720 30.10 -19.35 -39.76
C HIS A 720 29.05 -20.41 -40.14
N ILE A 721 28.65 -20.36 -41.43
CA ILE A 721 28.11 -21.41 -42.33
C ILE A 721 26.96 -22.29 -41.83
#